data_AF-A0A2D5ARV7-F1
#
_entry.id   AF-A0A2D5ARV7-F1
#
_cell.length_a   1.000
_cell.length_b   1.000
_cell.length_c   1.000
_cell.angle_alpha   90.00
_cell.angle_beta   90.00
_cell.angle_gamma   90.00
#
_symmetry.space_group_name_H-M   'P 1'
#
loop_
_entity.id
_entity.type
_entity.pdbx_description
1 polymer ?
#
loop_
_entity_poly.entity_id
_entity_poly.type
_entity_poly.pdbx_seq_one_letter_code
_entity_poly.pdbx_strand_id
1 'polypeptide(L)'
;MPAQTQSRHEEAPLDLKRALRALWIVGVWSTLVWAATRGTLLFGMDRIAHGSDLVRTQLRLAAALPDVVLRSGFFAFTICCVFVVSGAIRKRGVRWPLLGAVLVAATLVGQSLLAGWDVDDASRAVGHDTQRGRMVGHVLLGIAGLYSAASLFAADRARGAVCRLSWSVLPLLLLVGVPLGIRIAYSSIGNRMAIRKTLVDVLAVPDAWTVVDGRRDAPPGIESLCPSVDYRIAGADMPSLMIAPPGEVSFRAPEGHGPLVLNTRAGIHHTLVAPESAWLKRGTIRFEVRVDDKGRKRIDIPIEPQGGRFPGTEWVPVGGESGLWVAPGSEVRLKTLFLDEDGIEKKPSEALRVGFGGLSFERRWSTERTLSSSDKPNVILIVMDTLRADRMDVYGYAKPTTPNLSRLAQRGIVYERAYSTASWTWPSTASILTGKLPQEHGVQDEASAYLSGLNMTVAEALQEQGLTTAAFSANILIVPDKNFDQGFEFFDHGSGGTRPSNVVMPAVLEWVEATAPTRFFLYLHLADPHAPLDPLPEGRRLFAADVPRDFSSRQANEHQHRLLDGCGYTDDGRSILNECVPEQEQIWVHQLYDACVWSGDHQVGRLIELLERLEIADETIIAFTSDHGEELYEHGFATHGHGLHEELVHVPLILAGPRLRPGQRIAAPVANRHLAPTLAKLAGAAFEGASDPLDLSQPSEITQGQTGGILTSTNAGWWKGRYRTRLLGLRKGTLSLHYAPEGAPWGTVEPSALGDWKLYDLARDPDQEEDLSRVRSDEAESLRKELERRILELNARRPSSPLLEAGEATLERLKAIGYVQD
;
A
#
# COMPACT_ATOMS: atom_id res chain seq x y z
N MET A 1 -8.29 -86.20 -59.21
CA MET A 1 -9.33 -85.27 -58.72
C MET A 1 -9.80 -85.75 -57.35
N PRO A 2 -10.16 -84.88 -56.40
CA PRO A 2 -9.81 -83.45 -56.18
C PRO A 2 -9.34 -83.27 -54.69
N ALA A 3 -9.10 -82.13 -54.04
CA ALA A 3 -8.74 -80.73 -54.34
C ALA A 3 -8.50 -80.00 -52.99
N GLN A 4 -7.57 -79.03 -53.01
CA GLN A 4 -7.66 -77.69 -52.36
C GLN A 4 -7.55 -77.59 -50.81
N THR A 5 -6.90 -76.59 -50.19
CA THR A 5 -6.40 -75.28 -50.63
C THR A 5 -5.33 -74.77 -49.65
N GLN A 6 -4.26 -74.17 -50.20
CA GLN A 6 -3.39 -73.24 -49.49
C GLN A 6 -4.12 -71.91 -49.26
N SER A 7 -3.94 -71.28 -48.09
CA SER A 7 -4.06 -69.83 -47.95
C SER A 7 -2.89 -69.29 -47.14
N ARG A 8 -1.92 -68.70 -47.84
CA ARG A 8 -1.00 -67.69 -47.30
C ARG A 8 -1.85 -66.48 -46.90
N HIS A 9 -1.84 -66.12 -45.63
CA HIS A 9 -2.18 -64.76 -45.22
C HIS A 9 -0.91 -63.92 -45.37
N GLU A 10 -0.83 -63.14 -46.44
CA GLU A 10 0.02 -61.95 -46.51
C GLU A 10 -0.52 -60.91 -45.53
N GLU A 11 0.16 -60.72 -44.39
CA GLU A 11 0.05 -59.48 -43.63
C GLU A 11 0.72 -58.38 -44.45
N ALA A 12 -0.10 -57.50 -45.04
CA ALA A 12 0.39 -56.35 -45.77
C ALA A 12 1.30 -55.50 -44.87
N PRO A 13 2.53 -55.16 -45.28
CA PRO A 13 3.37 -54.26 -44.52
C PRO A 13 2.69 -52.88 -44.54
N LEU A 14 2.30 -52.39 -43.37
CA LEU A 14 1.98 -50.98 -43.17
C LEU A 14 3.15 -50.17 -43.73
N ASP A 15 2.93 -49.54 -44.88
CA ASP A 15 3.93 -48.80 -45.63
C ASP A 15 4.35 -47.60 -44.77
N LEU A 16 5.42 -47.80 -43.99
CA LEU A 16 5.97 -46.83 -43.05
C LEU A 16 6.25 -45.48 -43.75
N LYS A 17 6.53 -45.50 -45.07
CA LYS A 17 6.67 -44.28 -45.87
C LYS A 17 5.34 -43.54 -46.05
N ARG A 18 4.21 -44.23 -46.20
CA ARG A 18 2.88 -43.59 -46.28
C ARG A 18 2.45 -43.02 -44.92
N ALA A 19 2.70 -43.74 -43.83
CA ALA A 19 2.40 -43.25 -42.48
C ALA A 19 3.26 -42.02 -42.12
N LEU A 20 4.56 -42.04 -42.42
CA LEU A 20 5.46 -40.90 -42.22
C LEU A 20 5.11 -39.72 -43.14
N ARG A 21 4.71 -39.98 -44.40
CA ARG A 21 4.22 -38.92 -45.30
C ARG A 21 2.92 -38.30 -44.81
N ALA A 22 1.97 -39.09 -44.33
CA ALA A 22 0.71 -38.57 -43.79
C ALA A 22 0.94 -37.70 -42.55
N LEU A 23 1.81 -38.12 -41.62
CA LEU A 23 2.21 -37.34 -40.44
C LEU A 23 2.96 -36.05 -40.81
N TRP A 24 3.84 -36.11 -41.82
CA TRP A 24 4.57 -34.94 -42.32
C TRP A 24 3.62 -33.94 -43.00
N ILE A 25 2.70 -34.41 -43.84
CA ILE A 25 1.69 -33.58 -44.51
C ILE A 25 0.79 -32.91 -43.47
N VAL A 26 0.25 -33.66 -42.50
CA VAL A 26 -0.60 -33.11 -41.44
C VAL A 26 0.15 -32.08 -40.59
N GLY A 27 1.40 -32.35 -40.20
CA GLY A 27 2.23 -31.43 -39.43
C GLY A 27 2.58 -30.14 -40.18
N VAL A 28 2.93 -30.24 -41.47
CA VAL A 28 3.25 -29.07 -42.31
C VAL A 28 2.01 -28.21 -42.54
N TRP A 29 0.86 -28.81 -42.87
CA TRP A 29 -0.37 -28.06 -43.13
C TRP A 29 -0.95 -27.41 -41.87
N SER A 30 -0.91 -28.07 -40.73
CA SER A 30 -1.33 -27.46 -39.47
C SER A 30 -0.42 -26.30 -39.05
N THR A 31 0.89 -26.40 -39.32
CA THR A 31 1.86 -25.31 -39.08
C THR A 31 1.60 -24.11 -40.00
N LEU A 32 1.32 -24.35 -41.29
CA LEU A 32 1.05 -23.30 -42.27
C LEU A 32 -0.27 -22.56 -42.01
N VAL A 33 -1.34 -23.28 -41.66
CA VAL A 33 -2.64 -22.68 -41.33
C VAL A 33 -2.51 -21.77 -40.11
N TRP A 34 -1.80 -22.21 -39.06
CA TRP A 34 -1.61 -21.42 -37.86
C TRP A 34 -0.68 -20.21 -38.04
N ALA A 35 0.37 -20.34 -38.86
CA ALA A 35 1.22 -19.20 -39.23
C ALA A 35 0.44 -18.12 -40.01
N ALA A 36 -0.46 -18.53 -40.90
CA ALA A 36 -1.34 -17.62 -41.63
C ALA A 36 -2.33 -16.90 -40.69
N THR A 37 -3.01 -17.64 -39.80
CA THR A 37 -3.92 -17.05 -38.79
C THR A 37 -3.21 -16.05 -37.88
N ARG A 38 -1.96 -16.34 -37.46
CA ARG A 38 -1.12 -15.42 -36.69
C ARG A 38 -0.81 -14.14 -37.47
N GLY A 39 -0.42 -14.25 -38.74
CA GLY A 39 -0.13 -13.08 -39.58
C GLY A 39 -1.33 -12.15 -39.72
N THR A 40 -2.54 -12.72 -39.89
CA THR A 40 -3.78 -11.94 -40.02
C THR A 40 -4.20 -11.26 -38.73
N LEU A 41 -4.03 -11.94 -37.58
CA LEU A 41 -4.31 -11.37 -36.26
C LEU A 41 -3.37 -10.22 -35.91
N LEU A 42 -2.05 -10.41 -36.08
CA LEU A 42 -1.06 -9.36 -35.81
C LEU A 42 -1.29 -8.12 -36.68
N PHE A 43 -1.62 -8.32 -37.96
CA PHE A 43 -1.94 -7.22 -38.89
C PHE A 43 -3.23 -6.46 -38.52
N GLY A 44 -4.24 -7.16 -37.99
CA GLY A 44 -5.46 -6.53 -37.48
C GLY A 44 -5.26 -5.76 -36.17
N MET A 45 -4.39 -6.27 -35.29
CA MET A 45 -4.10 -5.67 -33.97
C MET A 45 -3.34 -4.34 -34.06
N ASP A 46 -2.42 -4.22 -35.01
CA ASP A 46 -1.60 -3.00 -35.23
C ASP A 46 -2.44 -1.80 -35.72
N ARG A 47 -3.62 -2.06 -36.29
CA ARG A 47 -4.54 -1.02 -36.78
C ARG A 47 -5.66 -0.61 -35.81
N ILE A 48 -5.86 -1.34 -34.71
CA ILE A 48 -7.01 -1.12 -33.79
C ILE A 48 -6.56 -0.51 -32.45
N ALA A 49 -5.28 -0.62 -32.08
CA ALA A 49 -4.80 -0.20 -30.76
C ALA A 49 -4.54 1.33 -30.67
N HIS A 50 -5.56 2.10 -30.34
CA HIS A 50 -5.42 3.40 -29.67
C HIS A 50 -6.19 3.35 -28.33
N GLY A 51 -5.49 3.48 -27.20
CA GLY A 51 -6.09 4.09 -26.00
C GLY A 51 -6.20 3.33 -24.66
N SER A 52 -5.84 2.05 -24.48
CA SER A 52 -5.79 1.49 -23.10
C SER A 52 -4.85 0.29 -22.88
N ASP A 53 -4.19 0.28 -21.72
CA ASP A 53 -3.18 -0.73 -21.34
C ASP A 53 -3.79 -2.08 -20.93
N LEU A 54 -5.05 -2.11 -20.49
CA LEU A 54 -5.80 -3.34 -20.24
C LEU A 54 -6.03 -4.11 -21.55
N VAL A 55 -6.37 -3.39 -22.64
CA VAL A 55 -6.56 -3.97 -23.97
C VAL A 55 -5.22 -4.45 -24.54
N ARG A 56 -4.13 -3.70 -24.37
CA ARG A 56 -2.78 -4.16 -24.74
C ARG A 56 -2.33 -5.41 -23.98
N THR A 57 -2.63 -5.52 -22.69
CA THR A 57 -2.25 -6.66 -21.85
C THR A 57 -3.04 -7.92 -22.21
N GLN A 58 -4.36 -7.79 -22.41
CA GLN A 58 -5.21 -8.89 -22.87
C GLN A 58 -4.85 -9.34 -24.31
N LEU A 59 -4.46 -8.41 -25.18
CA LEU A 59 -4.03 -8.70 -26.55
C LEU A 59 -2.63 -9.35 -26.62
N ARG A 60 -1.69 -8.98 -25.73
CA ARG A 60 -0.38 -9.66 -25.60
C ARG A 60 -0.53 -11.09 -25.08
N LEU A 61 -1.45 -11.32 -24.15
CA LEU A 61 -1.84 -12.66 -23.67
C LEU A 61 -2.41 -13.53 -24.80
N ALA A 62 -3.27 -12.97 -25.66
CA ALA A 62 -3.80 -13.65 -26.84
C ALA A 62 -2.71 -13.94 -27.90
N ALA A 63 -1.66 -13.12 -27.98
CA ALA A 63 -0.53 -13.30 -28.89
C ALA A 63 0.49 -14.36 -28.42
N ALA A 64 0.53 -14.68 -27.12
CA ALA A 64 1.39 -15.72 -26.54
C ALA A 64 0.83 -17.15 -26.72
N LEU A 65 -0.50 -17.29 -26.80
CA LEU A 65 -1.20 -18.58 -26.97
C LEU A 65 -0.72 -19.39 -28.20
N PRO A 66 -0.60 -18.80 -29.39
CA PRO A 66 -0.16 -19.52 -30.59
C PRO A 66 1.28 -20.02 -30.50
N ASP A 67 2.17 -19.30 -29.79
CA ASP A 67 3.58 -19.68 -29.68
C ASP A 67 3.77 -20.86 -28.71
N VAL A 68 2.99 -20.89 -27.61
CA VAL A 68 2.91 -22.04 -26.69
C VAL A 68 2.36 -23.28 -27.41
N VAL A 69 1.34 -23.12 -28.26
CA VAL A 69 0.69 -24.23 -28.99
C VAL A 69 1.58 -24.77 -30.13
N LEU A 70 2.24 -23.90 -30.92
CA LEU A 70 3.17 -24.33 -31.98
C LEU A 70 4.36 -25.11 -31.39
N ARG A 71 4.94 -24.62 -30.30
CA ARG A 71 6.09 -25.24 -29.63
C ARG A 71 5.72 -26.56 -28.94
N SER A 72 4.50 -26.65 -28.38
CA SER A 72 3.96 -27.90 -27.82
C SER A 72 3.63 -28.95 -28.88
N GLY A 73 3.16 -28.52 -30.07
CA GLY A 73 2.96 -29.41 -31.22
C GLY A 73 4.27 -30.00 -31.74
N PHE A 74 5.35 -29.21 -31.77
CA PHE A 74 6.68 -29.67 -32.15
C PHE A 74 7.28 -30.65 -31.12
N PHE A 75 7.01 -30.42 -29.83
CA PHE A 75 7.37 -31.32 -28.73
C PHE A 75 6.69 -32.70 -28.87
N ALA A 76 5.38 -32.72 -29.12
CA ALA A 76 4.62 -33.95 -29.36
C ALA A 76 5.11 -34.70 -30.61
N PHE A 77 5.44 -33.98 -31.69
CA PHE A 77 6.02 -34.55 -32.91
C PHE A 77 7.38 -35.23 -32.64
N THR A 78 8.26 -34.56 -31.89
CA THR A 78 9.60 -35.06 -31.58
C THR A 78 9.55 -36.32 -30.71
N ILE A 79 8.69 -36.35 -29.68
CA ILE A 79 8.44 -37.54 -28.86
C ILE A 79 7.91 -38.69 -29.71
N CYS A 80 6.95 -38.42 -30.60
CA CYS A 80 6.43 -39.43 -31.54
C CYS A 80 7.53 -40.01 -32.43
N CYS A 81 8.41 -39.16 -32.99
CA CYS A 81 9.56 -39.60 -33.79
C CYS A 81 10.53 -40.46 -32.98
N VAL A 82 10.88 -40.06 -31.76
CA VAL A 82 11.79 -40.83 -30.88
C VAL A 82 11.19 -42.19 -30.52
N PHE A 83 9.90 -42.29 -30.22
CA PHE A 83 9.23 -43.57 -29.93
C PHE A 83 9.10 -44.46 -31.17
N VAL A 84 8.86 -43.89 -32.35
CA VAL A 84 8.80 -44.64 -33.62
C VAL A 84 10.17 -45.18 -34.02
N VAL A 85 11.23 -44.37 -33.88
CA VAL A 85 12.62 -44.79 -34.14
C VAL A 85 13.05 -45.85 -33.12
N SER A 86 12.74 -45.67 -31.84
CA SER A 86 13.05 -46.65 -30.79
C SER A 86 12.31 -47.99 -31.01
N GLY A 87 11.05 -47.94 -31.47
CA GLY A 87 10.29 -49.14 -31.84
C GLY A 87 10.84 -49.86 -33.09
N ALA A 88 11.31 -49.10 -34.08
CA ALA A 88 11.94 -49.65 -35.29
C ALA A 88 13.31 -50.30 -34.99
N ILE A 89 14.10 -49.73 -34.06
CA ILE A 89 15.38 -50.29 -33.61
C ILE A 89 15.15 -51.58 -32.80
N ARG A 90 14.10 -51.65 -31.98
CA ARG A 90 13.74 -52.83 -31.19
C ARG A 90 13.38 -54.05 -32.05
N LYS A 91 12.76 -53.84 -33.23
CA LYS A 91 12.46 -54.90 -34.22
C LYS A 91 13.71 -55.46 -34.92
N ARG A 92 14.87 -54.80 -34.83
CA ARG A 92 16.15 -55.27 -35.40
C ARG A 92 17.10 -55.92 -34.39
N GLY A 93 16.62 -56.24 -33.18
CA GLY A 93 17.38 -57.02 -32.19
C GLY A 93 18.44 -56.25 -31.40
N VAL A 94 18.58 -54.93 -31.60
CA VAL A 94 19.56 -54.12 -30.88
C VAL A 94 18.95 -53.63 -29.56
N ARG A 95 19.42 -54.17 -28.43
CA ARG A 95 19.00 -53.79 -27.07
C ARG A 95 19.88 -52.68 -26.50
N TRP A 96 19.55 -51.41 -26.80
CA TRP A 96 20.23 -50.26 -26.18
C TRP A 96 19.20 -49.29 -25.56
N PRO A 97 18.58 -49.65 -24.41
CA PRO A 97 17.62 -48.78 -23.73
C PRO A 97 18.23 -47.46 -23.22
N LEU A 98 19.56 -47.43 -23.00
CA LEU A 98 20.26 -46.21 -22.59
C LEU A 98 20.31 -45.12 -23.68
N LEU A 99 20.43 -45.49 -24.97
CA LEU A 99 20.59 -44.51 -26.04
C LEU A 99 19.30 -43.69 -26.26
N GLY A 100 18.13 -44.30 -26.09
CA GLY A 100 16.84 -43.62 -26.16
C GLY A 100 16.62 -42.65 -25.00
N ALA A 101 16.99 -43.05 -23.78
CA ALA A 101 16.93 -42.17 -22.61
C ALA A 101 17.94 -41.01 -22.71
N VAL A 102 19.15 -41.27 -23.22
CA VAL A 102 20.18 -40.25 -23.45
C VAL A 102 19.79 -39.29 -24.58
N LEU A 103 19.17 -39.77 -25.67
CA LEU A 103 18.65 -38.91 -26.73
C LEU A 103 17.46 -38.06 -26.25
N VAL A 104 16.55 -38.62 -25.44
CA VAL A 104 15.46 -37.85 -24.82
C VAL A 104 16.01 -36.79 -23.87
N ALA A 105 16.96 -37.14 -23.00
CA ALA A 105 17.59 -36.19 -22.08
C ALA A 105 18.42 -35.12 -22.82
N ALA A 106 19.20 -35.49 -23.84
CA ALA A 106 19.97 -34.55 -24.65
C ALA A 106 19.08 -33.63 -25.50
N THR A 107 17.92 -34.12 -25.95
CA THR A 107 16.94 -33.29 -26.68
C THR A 107 16.19 -32.36 -25.73
N LEU A 108 15.84 -32.81 -24.52
CA LEU A 108 15.26 -31.97 -23.46
C LEU A 108 16.22 -30.85 -23.04
N VAL A 109 17.49 -31.18 -22.74
CA VAL A 109 18.52 -30.20 -22.34
C VAL A 109 18.88 -29.28 -23.52
N GLY A 110 19.00 -29.83 -24.74
CA GLY A 110 19.27 -29.05 -25.95
C GLY A 110 18.15 -28.08 -26.30
N GLN A 111 16.87 -28.43 -26.07
CA GLN A 111 15.74 -27.54 -26.31
C GLN A 111 15.57 -26.49 -25.21
N SER A 112 15.83 -26.82 -23.94
CA SER A 112 15.87 -25.81 -22.87
C SER A 112 16.95 -24.75 -23.12
N LEU A 113 18.08 -25.13 -23.73
CA LEU A 113 19.18 -24.23 -24.08
C LEU A 113 18.96 -23.48 -25.40
N LEU A 114 18.33 -24.08 -26.41
CA LEU A 114 18.10 -23.46 -27.74
C LEU A 114 16.80 -22.64 -27.84
N ALA A 115 15.81 -22.88 -26.99
CA ALA A 115 14.52 -22.19 -27.03
C ALA A 115 14.49 -20.86 -26.25
N GLY A 116 15.57 -20.53 -25.52
CA GLY A 116 15.66 -19.32 -24.71
C GLY A 116 14.44 -19.19 -23.78
N TRP A 117 14.12 -20.26 -23.04
CA TRP A 117 13.06 -20.22 -22.03
C TRP A 117 13.48 -19.26 -20.92
N ASP A 118 13.22 -17.98 -21.12
CA ASP A 118 13.19 -17.01 -20.06
C ASP A 118 11.79 -17.05 -19.44
N VAL A 119 11.62 -17.96 -18.47
CA VAL A 119 10.40 -18.08 -17.67
C VAL A 119 10.08 -16.73 -16.99
N ASP A 120 11.08 -15.86 -16.83
CA ASP A 120 10.91 -14.53 -16.28
C ASP A 120 10.18 -13.59 -17.25
N ASP A 121 10.37 -13.68 -18.57
CA ASP A 121 9.69 -12.77 -19.51
C ASP A 121 8.21 -13.13 -19.71
N ALA A 122 7.88 -14.43 -19.71
CA ALA A 122 6.49 -14.89 -19.75
C ALA A 122 5.72 -14.61 -18.45
N SER A 123 6.42 -14.48 -17.31
CA SER A 123 5.83 -14.13 -16.01
C SER A 123 5.78 -12.61 -15.78
N ARG A 124 6.77 -11.85 -16.26
CA ARG A 124 6.77 -10.37 -16.31
C ARG A 124 5.63 -9.82 -17.16
N ALA A 125 5.35 -10.45 -18.30
CA ALA A 125 4.27 -10.01 -19.21
C ALA A 125 2.85 -10.12 -18.61
N VAL A 126 2.66 -10.86 -17.52
CA VAL A 126 1.36 -11.11 -16.89
C VAL A 126 1.29 -10.53 -15.46
N GLY A 127 2.30 -9.78 -15.02
CA GLY A 127 2.34 -9.12 -13.71
C GLY A 127 2.61 -10.12 -12.58
N HIS A 128 3.90 -10.29 -12.27
CA HIS A 128 4.45 -11.24 -11.30
C HIS A 128 3.80 -11.16 -9.90
N ASP A 129 3.35 -9.95 -9.51
CA ASP A 129 2.80 -9.70 -8.16
C ASP A 129 1.28 -9.77 -8.06
N THR A 130 0.57 -9.89 -9.19
CA THR A 130 -0.90 -9.98 -9.15
C THR A 130 -1.37 -11.44 -9.09
N GLN A 131 -2.36 -11.70 -8.24
CA GLN A 131 -3.04 -13.00 -8.14
C GLN A 131 -3.56 -13.48 -9.51
N ARG A 132 -3.96 -12.54 -10.39
CA ARG A 132 -4.43 -12.81 -11.76
C ARG A 132 -3.31 -13.28 -12.70
N GLY A 133 -2.09 -12.75 -12.58
CA GLY A 133 -0.96 -13.13 -13.43
C GLY A 133 -0.56 -14.59 -13.28
N ARG A 134 -0.50 -15.04 -12.01
CA ARG A 134 -0.21 -16.43 -11.66
C ARG A 134 -1.31 -17.40 -12.08
N MET A 135 -2.59 -16.99 -11.99
CA MET A 135 -3.76 -17.77 -12.44
C MET A 135 -3.67 -18.11 -13.93
N VAL A 136 -3.37 -17.13 -14.78
CA VAL A 136 -3.36 -17.32 -16.24
C VAL A 136 -2.21 -18.23 -16.68
N GLY A 137 -1.01 -18.09 -16.10
CA GLY A 137 0.14 -18.97 -16.41
C GLY A 137 -0.15 -20.45 -16.15
N HIS A 138 -0.89 -20.77 -15.10
CA HIS A 138 -1.17 -22.17 -14.71
C HIS A 138 -2.34 -22.78 -15.50
N VAL A 139 -3.32 -21.98 -15.90
CA VAL A 139 -4.36 -22.39 -16.87
C VAL A 139 -3.72 -22.80 -18.20
N LEU A 140 -2.71 -22.06 -18.65
CA LEU A 140 -1.96 -22.38 -19.88
C LEU A 140 -1.18 -23.70 -19.76
N LEU A 141 -0.53 -23.97 -18.62
CA LEU A 141 0.11 -25.26 -18.34
C LEU A 141 -0.89 -26.43 -18.29
N GLY A 142 -2.07 -26.22 -17.70
CA GLY A 142 -3.15 -27.22 -17.65
C GLY A 142 -3.68 -27.59 -19.04
N ILE A 143 -3.89 -26.59 -19.91
CA ILE A 143 -4.29 -26.79 -21.31
C ILE A 143 -3.21 -27.55 -22.08
N ALA A 144 -1.93 -27.23 -21.89
CA ALA A 144 -0.81 -27.94 -22.53
C ALA A 144 -0.72 -29.42 -22.08
N GLY A 145 -1.00 -29.70 -20.80
CA GLY A 145 -1.10 -31.06 -20.27
C GLY A 145 -2.23 -31.87 -20.90
N LEU A 146 -3.42 -31.28 -21.03
CA LEU A 146 -4.58 -31.89 -21.69
C LEU A 146 -4.32 -32.20 -23.17
N TYR A 147 -3.67 -31.27 -23.88
CA TYR A 147 -3.33 -31.45 -25.30
C TYR A 147 -2.30 -32.57 -25.51
N SER A 148 -1.31 -32.68 -24.61
CA SER A 148 -0.32 -33.75 -24.62
C SER A 148 -0.94 -35.12 -24.36
N ALA A 149 -1.89 -35.21 -23.42
CA ALA A 149 -2.64 -36.43 -23.13
C ALA A 149 -3.53 -36.85 -24.32
N ALA A 150 -4.23 -35.91 -24.96
CA ALA A 150 -5.04 -36.17 -26.14
C ALA A 150 -4.20 -36.61 -27.36
N SER A 151 -2.99 -36.05 -27.52
CA SER A 151 -2.06 -36.41 -28.59
C SER A 151 -1.47 -37.81 -28.39
N LEU A 152 -1.14 -38.17 -27.15
CA LEU A 152 -0.72 -39.54 -26.78
C LEU A 152 -1.86 -40.55 -27.01
N PHE A 153 -3.10 -40.18 -26.71
CA PHE A 153 -4.30 -40.99 -26.98
C PHE A 153 -4.51 -41.25 -28.47
N ALA A 154 -4.34 -40.22 -29.33
CA ALA A 154 -4.43 -40.38 -30.78
C ALA A 154 -3.34 -41.30 -31.34
N ALA A 155 -2.12 -41.23 -30.78
CA ALA A 155 -0.99 -42.08 -31.16
C ALA A 155 -1.16 -43.55 -30.71
N ASP A 156 -1.82 -43.80 -29.58
CA ASP A 156 -2.10 -45.14 -29.05
C ASP A 156 -3.25 -45.84 -29.80
N ARG A 157 -4.30 -45.09 -30.17
CA ARG A 157 -5.41 -45.59 -31.01
C ARG A 157 -4.93 -46.03 -32.40
N ALA A 158 -3.84 -45.44 -32.90
CA ALA A 158 -3.17 -45.86 -34.12
C ALA A 158 -2.36 -47.17 -34.00
N ARG A 159 -2.17 -47.70 -32.77
CA ARG A 159 -1.37 -48.91 -32.48
C ARG A 159 -2.16 -50.10 -31.90
N GLY A 160 -3.42 -49.90 -31.50
CA GLY A 160 -4.32 -51.00 -31.10
C GLY A 160 -3.89 -51.77 -29.84
N ALA A 161 -3.33 -51.12 -28.82
CA ALA A 161 -2.87 -51.77 -27.59
C ALA A 161 -3.78 -51.49 -26.38
N VAL A 162 -3.93 -52.50 -25.53
CA VAL A 162 -4.89 -52.62 -24.42
C VAL A 162 -4.27 -52.12 -23.11
N CYS A 163 -4.81 -51.05 -22.51
CA CYS A 163 -4.59 -50.72 -21.10
C CYS A 163 -5.95 -50.51 -20.40
N ARG A 164 -6.40 -51.51 -19.63
CA ARG A 164 -7.69 -51.50 -18.90
C ARG A 164 -7.59 -50.80 -17.53
N LEU A 165 -7.37 -49.49 -17.51
CA LEU A 165 -7.58 -48.67 -16.31
C LEU A 165 -8.82 -47.80 -16.56
N SER A 166 -10.00 -48.12 -16.00
CA SER A 166 -11.31 -47.53 -16.40
C SER A 166 -11.25 -46.04 -16.78
N TRP A 167 -11.37 -45.80 -18.09
CA TRP A 167 -10.98 -44.58 -18.83
C TRP A 167 -11.84 -43.34 -18.56
N SER A 168 -12.87 -43.44 -17.72
CA SER A 168 -13.77 -42.33 -17.35
C SER A 168 -13.26 -41.51 -16.16
N VAL A 169 -12.34 -42.06 -15.36
CA VAL A 169 -11.98 -41.49 -14.04
C VAL A 169 -10.76 -40.58 -14.13
N LEU A 170 -9.80 -40.86 -15.01
CA LEU A 170 -8.56 -40.08 -15.12
C LEU A 170 -8.76 -38.66 -15.69
N PRO A 171 -9.56 -38.45 -16.76
CA PRO A 171 -9.87 -37.09 -17.23
C PRO A 171 -10.70 -36.33 -16.20
N LEU A 172 -11.58 -37.01 -15.45
CA LEU A 172 -12.40 -36.41 -14.40
C LEU A 172 -11.56 -36.01 -13.17
N LEU A 173 -10.61 -36.86 -12.75
CA LEU A 173 -9.63 -36.55 -11.71
C LEU A 173 -8.68 -35.43 -12.12
N LEU A 174 -8.38 -35.26 -13.41
CA LEU A 174 -7.59 -34.13 -13.90
C LEU A 174 -8.42 -32.86 -14.07
N LEU A 175 -9.67 -32.95 -14.56
CA LEU A 175 -10.62 -31.83 -14.70
C LEU A 175 -11.14 -31.30 -13.36
N VAL A 176 -11.26 -32.15 -12.35
CA VAL A 176 -11.70 -31.77 -11.00
C VAL A 176 -10.50 -31.60 -10.08
N GLY A 177 -9.57 -32.56 -10.06
CA GLY A 177 -8.46 -32.59 -9.10
C GLY A 177 -7.33 -31.61 -9.40
N VAL A 178 -7.08 -31.22 -10.66
CA VAL A 178 -6.07 -30.18 -10.96
C VAL A 178 -6.62 -28.80 -10.62
N PRO A 179 -7.84 -28.39 -11.04
CA PRO A 179 -8.41 -27.11 -10.59
C PRO A 179 -8.67 -27.07 -9.09
N LEU A 180 -9.04 -28.19 -8.45
CA LEU A 180 -9.20 -28.27 -6.99
C LEU A 180 -7.86 -28.23 -6.26
N GLY A 181 -6.84 -28.94 -6.75
CA GLY A 181 -5.49 -28.91 -6.20
C GLY A 181 -4.80 -27.56 -6.38
N ILE A 182 -5.04 -26.90 -7.52
CA ILE A 182 -4.70 -25.49 -7.77
C ILE A 182 -5.48 -24.64 -6.77
N ARG A 183 -6.81 -24.71 -6.71
CA ARG A 183 -7.61 -23.91 -5.78
C ARG A 183 -7.16 -24.07 -4.32
N ILE A 184 -6.82 -25.27 -3.87
CA ILE A 184 -6.29 -25.55 -2.52
C ILE A 184 -4.89 -24.96 -2.32
N ALA A 185 -3.99 -25.11 -3.30
CA ALA A 185 -2.64 -24.53 -3.25
C ALA A 185 -2.63 -23.00 -3.40
N TYR A 186 -3.67 -22.41 -4.00
CA TYR A 186 -3.83 -20.97 -4.22
C TYR A 186 -4.69 -20.28 -3.17
N SER A 187 -5.60 -20.99 -2.50
CA SER A 187 -6.32 -20.50 -1.32
C SER A 187 -5.48 -20.60 -0.06
N SER A 188 -4.43 -21.43 -0.04
CA SER A 188 -3.48 -21.42 1.04
C SER A 188 -2.55 -20.22 0.88
N ILE A 189 -2.89 -19.12 1.55
CA ILE A 189 -1.88 -18.16 1.98
C ILE A 189 -0.76 -19.00 2.61
N GLY A 190 0.44 -18.97 2.05
CA GLY A 190 1.50 -19.90 2.46
C GLY A 190 1.69 -19.91 3.98
N ASN A 191 2.09 -21.02 4.59
CA ASN A 191 2.15 -21.08 6.07
C ASN A 191 3.18 -20.15 6.70
N ARG A 192 4.02 -19.46 5.90
CA ARG A 192 5.11 -18.61 6.37
C ARG A 192 5.06 -17.23 5.74
N MET A 193 5.26 -16.20 6.55
CA MET A 193 5.37 -14.80 6.10
C MET A 193 6.81 -14.31 6.29
N ALA A 194 7.21 -13.34 5.48
CA ALA A 194 8.49 -12.64 5.63
C ALA A 194 8.28 -11.41 6.51
N ILE A 195 9.13 -11.26 7.53
CA ILE A 195 9.13 -10.11 8.41
C ILE A 195 10.35 -9.25 8.09
N ARG A 196 10.14 -7.93 8.07
CA ARG A 196 11.18 -6.93 7.93
C ARG A 196 11.08 -6.00 9.12
N LYS A 197 12.22 -5.68 9.73
CA LYS A 197 12.30 -4.73 10.84
C LYS A 197 13.46 -3.80 10.61
N THR A 198 13.19 -2.51 10.52
CA THR A 198 14.22 -1.47 10.45
C THR A 198 14.93 -1.39 11.79
N LEU A 199 16.26 -1.50 11.78
CA LEU A 199 17.09 -1.37 12.98
C LEU A 199 17.76 -0.01 13.04
N VAL A 200 18.27 0.46 11.90
CA VAL A 200 18.95 1.75 11.75
C VAL A 200 18.52 2.38 10.44
N ASP A 201 18.13 3.65 10.51
CA ASP A 201 17.99 4.50 9.35
C ASP A 201 19.22 5.40 9.29
N VAL A 202 20.04 5.24 8.24
CA VAL A 202 21.32 5.96 8.10
C VAL A 202 21.09 7.45 7.89
N LEU A 203 19.94 7.83 7.31
CA LEU A 203 19.58 9.23 7.10
C LEU A 203 19.10 9.89 8.39
N ALA A 204 18.62 9.10 9.35
CA ALA A 204 18.11 9.58 10.63
C ALA A 204 19.16 9.66 11.76
N VAL A 205 20.42 9.29 11.49
CA VAL A 205 21.50 9.32 12.48
C VAL A 205 22.49 10.43 12.11
N PRO A 206 22.65 11.47 12.97
CA PRO A 206 23.63 12.51 12.74
C PRO A 206 25.03 11.92 12.57
N ASP A 207 25.79 12.45 11.60
CA ASP A 207 27.17 12.04 11.30
C ASP A 207 27.36 10.53 11.04
N ALA A 208 26.31 9.81 10.66
CA ALA A 208 26.37 8.37 10.40
C ALA A 208 27.28 8.00 9.22
N TRP A 209 27.61 8.98 8.38
CA TRP A 209 28.35 8.80 7.15
C TRP A 209 29.43 9.87 6.98
N THR A 210 30.50 9.51 6.27
CA THR A 210 31.67 10.37 6.01
C THR A 210 31.86 10.57 4.53
N VAL A 211 32.08 11.81 4.10
CA VAL A 211 32.44 12.14 2.71
C VAL A 211 33.86 11.66 2.43
N VAL A 212 34.00 10.70 1.52
CA VAL A 212 35.30 10.19 1.05
C VAL A 212 35.79 11.04 -0.12
N ASP A 213 34.89 11.34 -1.06
CA ASP A 213 35.13 12.22 -2.19
C ASP A 213 33.83 12.97 -2.52
N GLY A 214 33.93 14.20 -3.00
CA GLY A 214 32.74 15.02 -3.23
C GLY A 214 33.05 16.33 -3.92
N ARG A 215 32.08 16.78 -4.71
CA ARG A 215 32.13 18.10 -5.32
C ARG A 215 32.07 19.19 -4.25
N ARG A 216 32.95 20.18 -4.34
CA ARG A 216 32.89 21.37 -3.46
C ARG A 216 31.66 22.24 -3.73
N ASP A 217 31.21 22.27 -4.98
CA ASP A 217 30.05 23.00 -5.46
C ASP A 217 28.71 22.31 -5.17
N ALA A 218 28.74 21.03 -4.77
CA ALA A 218 27.58 20.26 -4.36
C ALA A 218 28.01 19.13 -3.41
N PRO A 219 28.32 19.45 -2.14
CA PRO A 219 28.73 18.46 -1.17
C PRO A 219 27.59 17.46 -0.93
N PRO A 220 27.89 16.19 -0.58
CA PRO A 220 26.85 15.24 -0.21
C PRO A 220 25.99 15.77 0.94
N GLY A 221 24.69 15.50 0.89
CA GLY A 221 23.71 16.03 1.83
C GLY A 221 22.38 15.28 1.74
N ILE A 222 21.52 15.46 2.74
CA ILE A 222 20.22 14.81 2.77
C ILE A 222 19.17 15.74 2.18
N GLU A 223 18.42 15.25 1.19
CA GLU A 223 17.32 15.97 0.55
C GLU A 223 16.19 14.99 0.17
N SER A 224 15.04 15.53 -0.25
CA SER A 224 14.03 14.75 -0.98
C SER A 224 14.49 14.55 -2.43
N LEU A 225 14.40 13.33 -2.93
CA LEU A 225 14.62 13.01 -4.35
C LEU A 225 13.33 12.40 -4.93
N CYS A 226 12.86 12.97 -6.04
CA CYS A 226 11.70 12.49 -6.79
C CYS A 226 12.11 12.07 -8.21
N PRO A 227 12.22 10.75 -8.50
CA PRO A 227 12.50 10.29 -9.85
C PRO A 227 11.37 10.55 -10.85
N SER A 228 10.11 10.61 -10.39
CA SER A 228 8.98 11.01 -11.24
C SER A 228 7.80 11.55 -10.44
N VAL A 229 7.14 12.55 -11.03
CA VAL A 229 5.83 13.02 -10.59
C VAL A 229 4.68 12.13 -11.10
N ASP A 230 4.94 11.18 -12.02
CA ASP A 230 3.92 10.19 -12.44
C ASP A 230 3.83 9.07 -11.40
N TYR A 231 2.78 9.12 -10.59
CA TYR A 231 2.49 8.16 -9.52
C TYR A 231 2.15 6.74 -10.02
N ARG A 232 2.01 6.53 -11.34
CA ARG A 232 1.79 5.18 -11.91
C ARG A 232 3.08 4.39 -12.06
N ILE A 233 4.22 5.05 -11.87
CA ILE A 233 5.55 4.45 -11.85
C ILE A 233 6.19 4.69 -10.49
N ALA A 234 7.18 3.87 -10.12
CA ALA A 234 7.84 3.93 -8.81
C ALA A 234 8.77 5.15 -8.68
N GLY A 235 8.22 6.36 -8.73
CA GLY A 235 8.95 7.62 -8.82
C GLY A 235 8.73 8.60 -7.66
N ALA A 236 7.96 8.21 -6.64
CA ALA A 236 7.59 9.11 -5.55
C ALA A 236 8.78 9.57 -4.70
N ASP A 237 8.58 10.68 -4.00
CA ASP A 237 9.56 11.33 -3.13
C ASP A 237 10.05 10.39 -2.01
N MET A 238 11.38 10.25 -1.87
CA MET A 238 11.99 9.56 -0.73
C MET A 238 13.12 10.38 -0.10
N PRO A 239 13.33 10.24 1.23
CA PRO A 239 14.51 10.78 1.89
C PRO A 239 15.74 10.12 1.29
N SER A 240 16.68 10.94 0.85
CA SER A 240 17.79 10.50 0.02
C SER A 240 19.09 11.17 0.41
N LEU A 241 20.16 10.39 0.40
CA LEU A 241 21.51 10.94 0.43
C LEU A 241 21.90 11.35 -0.99
N MET A 242 21.94 12.66 -1.23
CA MET A 242 22.37 13.26 -2.50
C MET A 242 23.88 13.14 -2.62
N ILE A 243 24.35 12.60 -3.75
CA ILE A 243 25.77 12.42 -4.04
C ILE A 243 26.00 12.82 -5.50
N ALA A 244 26.32 14.10 -5.74
CA ALA A 244 26.55 14.60 -7.09
C ALA A 244 27.84 14.00 -7.70
N PRO A 245 27.83 13.53 -8.96
CA PRO A 245 28.98 12.85 -9.55
C PRO A 245 30.10 13.81 -9.98
N PRO A 246 31.38 13.43 -9.80
CA PRO A 246 31.83 12.28 -9.02
C PRO A 246 31.68 12.56 -7.52
N GLY A 247 31.22 11.56 -6.77
CA GLY A 247 31.13 11.62 -5.31
C GLY A 247 31.13 10.23 -4.67
N GLU A 248 31.64 10.15 -3.44
CA GLU A 248 31.75 8.92 -2.67
C GLU A 248 31.54 9.21 -1.17
N VAL A 249 30.67 8.43 -0.54
CA VAL A 249 30.37 8.49 0.90
C VAL A 249 30.53 7.10 1.49
N SER A 250 30.99 7.00 2.74
CA SER A 250 31.07 5.74 3.49
C SER A 250 30.36 5.81 4.83
N PHE A 251 29.87 4.66 5.30
CA PHE A 251 29.32 4.46 6.65
C PHE A 251 29.50 3.01 7.07
N ARG A 252 29.23 2.70 8.35
CA ARG A 252 29.37 1.34 8.89
C ARG A 252 28.02 0.71 9.21
N ALA A 253 27.91 -0.58 8.94
CA ALA A 253 26.79 -1.38 9.41
C ALA A 253 26.82 -1.50 10.94
N PRO A 254 25.67 -1.42 11.63
CA PRO A 254 25.62 -1.47 13.08
C PRO A 254 26.17 -2.80 13.62
N GLU A 255 26.92 -2.72 14.72
CA GLU A 255 27.47 -3.89 15.42
C GLU A 255 26.43 -4.53 16.36
N GLY A 256 26.69 -5.75 16.83
CA GLY A 256 25.87 -6.41 17.87
C GLY A 256 24.57 -7.06 17.38
N HIS A 257 24.30 -7.04 16.08
CA HIS A 257 23.12 -7.65 15.47
C HIS A 257 23.47 -8.92 14.65
N GLY A 258 22.45 -9.71 14.31
CA GLY A 258 22.59 -10.82 13.36
C GLY A 258 22.82 -10.34 11.91
N PRO A 259 22.69 -11.22 10.90
CA PRO A 259 22.78 -10.83 9.50
C PRO A 259 21.87 -9.64 9.16
N LEU A 260 22.43 -8.60 8.53
CA LEU A 260 21.72 -7.38 8.19
C LEU A 260 21.44 -7.33 6.68
N VAL A 261 20.37 -6.65 6.31
CA VAL A 261 20.07 -6.29 4.93
C VAL A 261 20.09 -4.77 4.82
N LEU A 262 20.99 -4.24 3.99
CA LEU A 262 20.94 -2.86 3.54
C LEU A 262 19.84 -2.73 2.49
N ASN A 263 18.77 -2.02 2.85
CA ASN A 263 17.76 -1.56 1.92
C ASN A 263 18.17 -0.17 1.42
N THR A 264 18.17 0.02 0.11
CA THR A 264 18.41 1.32 -0.53
C THR A 264 18.07 1.25 -2.03
N ARG A 265 17.76 2.39 -2.63
CA ARG A 265 17.44 2.53 -4.04
C ARG A 265 18.25 3.65 -4.67
N ALA A 266 18.74 3.45 -5.88
CA ALA A 266 19.40 4.49 -6.67
C ALA A 266 18.36 5.29 -7.48
N GLY A 267 18.52 6.61 -7.55
CA GLY A 267 17.57 7.48 -8.22
C GLY A 267 18.23 8.74 -8.82
N ILE A 268 17.61 9.24 -9.87
CA ILE A 268 17.94 10.50 -10.55
C ILE A 268 16.73 11.41 -10.41
N HIS A 269 16.90 12.67 -10.00
CA HIS A 269 15.78 13.60 -9.88
C HIS A 269 15.14 13.89 -11.25
N HIS A 270 13.81 13.94 -11.33
CA HIS A 270 13.08 14.13 -12.59
C HIS A 270 13.43 15.43 -13.33
N THR A 271 13.89 16.47 -12.62
CA THR A 271 14.32 17.74 -13.23
C THR A 271 15.52 17.58 -14.17
N LEU A 272 16.39 16.59 -13.94
CA LEU A 272 17.50 16.27 -14.86
C LEU A 272 17.03 15.68 -16.19
N VAL A 273 15.75 15.34 -16.22
CA VAL A 273 15.05 14.63 -17.27
C VAL A 273 14.07 15.60 -17.98
N ALA A 274 14.01 16.86 -17.54
CA ALA A 274 13.19 17.90 -18.15
C ALA A 274 13.85 18.49 -19.42
N PRO A 275 13.06 19.06 -20.36
CA PRO A 275 13.57 19.71 -21.58
C PRO A 275 14.60 20.83 -21.31
N GLU A 276 14.52 21.45 -20.14
CA GLU A 276 15.40 22.54 -19.68
C GLU A 276 16.83 22.06 -19.40
N SER A 277 17.01 20.76 -19.16
CA SER A 277 18.30 20.08 -19.00
C SER A 277 18.96 19.70 -20.33
N ALA A 278 18.54 20.31 -21.46
CA ALA A 278 19.07 20.03 -22.82
C ALA A 278 20.59 20.24 -22.97
N TRP A 279 21.23 20.95 -22.05
CA TRP A 279 22.68 21.09 -21.98
C TRP A 279 23.39 19.78 -21.61
N LEU A 280 22.70 18.88 -20.88
CA LEU A 280 23.17 17.56 -20.52
C LEU A 280 23.02 16.63 -21.74
N LYS A 281 24.07 16.56 -22.57
CA LYS A 281 24.18 15.59 -23.67
C LYS A 281 24.10 14.14 -23.14
N ARG A 282 23.81 13.16 -24.01
CA ARG A 282 23.61 11.76 -23.59
C ARG A 282 24.79 11.27 -22.75
N GLY A 283 24.50 10.43 -21.76
CA GLY A 283 25.48 9.89 -20.84
C GLY A 283 24.85 8.86 -19.92
N THR A 284 25.61 8.32 -18.98
CA THR A 284 25.13 7.33 -18.01
C THR A 284 25.54 7.73 -16.60
N ILE A 285 24.58 7.73 -15.67
CA ILE A 285 24.88 7.83 -14.25
C ILE A 285 25.10 6.42 -13.73
N ARG A 286 26.31 6.19 -13.19
CA ARG A 286 26.67 4.93 -12.55
C ARG A 286 26.63 5.09 -11.04
N PHE A 287 25.82 4.27 -10.40
CA PHE A 287 25.73 4.10 -8.96
C PHE A 287 26.49 2.84 -8.56
N GLU A 288 27.35 2.94 -7.56
CA GLU A 288 28.08 1.80 -7.01
C GLU A 288 27.89 1.68 -5.52
N VAL A 289 27.63 0.47 -5.07
CA VAL A 289 27.58 0.12 -3.65
C VAL A 289 28.62 -0.95 -3.38
N ARG A 290 29.56 -0.67 -2.49
CA ARG A 290 30.61 -1.59 -2.06
C ARG A 290 30.41 -1.93 -0.59
N VAL A 291 30.59 -3.20 -0.26
CA VAL A 291 30.54 -3.71 1.11
C VAL A 291 31.86 -4.41 1.38
N ASP A 292 32.67 -3.79 2.23
CA ASP A 292 34.09 -4.09 2.40
C ASP A 292 34.82 -4.25 1.04
N ASP A 293 35.93 -4.99 1.02
CA ASP A 293 36.65 -5.34 -0.22
C ASP A 293 36.09 -6.60 -0.91
N LYS A 294 34.98 -7.15 -0.41
CA LYS A 294 34.50 -8.49 -0.79
C LYS A 294 33.37 -8.48 -1.81
N GLY A 295 32.75 -7.33 -2.10
CA GLY A 295 31.70 -7.22 -3.12
C GLY A 295 31.39 -5.80 -3.60
N ARG A 296 31.13 -5.65 -4.91
CA ARG A 296 30.68 -4.40 -5.56
C ARG A 296 29.42 -4.66 -6.37
N LYS A 297 28.36 -3.92 -6.10
CA LYS A 297 27.18 -3.83 -6.95
C LYS A 297 27.26 -2.54 -7.77
N ARG A 298 26.89 -2.63 -9.04
CA ARG A 298 26.86 -1.50 -9.98
C ARG A 298 25.48 -1.43 -10.62
N ILE A 299 24.94 -0.22 -10.70
CA ILE A 299 23.68 0.10 -11.37
C ILE A 299 23.98 1.25 -12.31
N ASP A 300 23.71 1.06 -13.59
CA ASP A 300 23.92 2.06 -14.62
C ASP A 300 22.55 2.53 -15.12
N ILE A 301 22.28 3.83 -14.96
CA ILE A 301 21.03 4.46 -15.42
C ILE A 301 21.39 5.42 -16.57
N PRO A 302 20.98 5.10 -17.82
CA PRO A 302 21.26 5.95 -18.96
C PRO A 302 20.41 7.23 -18.93
N ILE A 303 20.99 8.34 -19.35
CA ILE A 303 20.30 9.61 -19.61
C ILE A 303 20.16 9.72 -21.14
N GLU A 304 19.05 9.22 -21.68
CA GLU A 304 18.70 9.34 -23.10
C GLU A 304 17.31 9.95 -23.32
N PRO A 305 17.16 10.95 -24.20
CA PRO A 305 15.84 11.35 -24.69
C PRO A 305 15.37 10.37 -25.79
N GLN A 306 14.56 9.37 -25.44
CA GLN A 306 13.88 8.50 -26.43
C GLN A 306 12.36 8.69 -26.40
N GLY A 307 11.79 9.25 -27.47
CA GLY A 307 10.35 9.15 -27.76
C GLY A 307 9.38 9.74 -26.72
N GLY A 308 9.81 10.71 -25.91
CA GLY A 308 8.96 11.36 -24.90
C GLY A 308 8.81 10.61 -23.58
N ARG A 309 9.52 9.49 -23.37
CA ARG A 309 9.71 8.85 -22.07
C ARG A 309 11.20 8.71 -21.80
N PHE A 310 11.66 9.23 -20.68
CA PHE A 310 13.04 9.07 -20.28
C PHE A 310 13.18 7.80 -19.42
N PRO A 311 14.04 6.84 -19.79
CA PRO A 311 14.44 5.78 -18.87
C PRO A 311 15.17 6.39 -17.67
N GLY A 312 14.88 5.93 -16.44
CA GLY A 312 15.50 6.46 -15.21
C GLY A 312 14.61 7.36 -14.34
N THR A 313 13.31 7.43 -14.63
CA THR A 313 12.32 8.13 -13.80
C THR A 313 11.75 7.27 -12.66
N GLU A 314 12.43 6.18 -12.31
CA GLU A 314 11.99 5.25 -11.27
C GLU A 314 13.14 4.96 -10.32
N TRP A 315 12.79 4.64 -9.08
CA TRP A 315 13.73 4.14 -8.10
C TRP A 315 14.23 2.74 -8.47
N VAL A 316 15.56 2.56 -8.53
CA VAL A 316 16.17 1.26 -8.84
C VAL A 316 16.70 0.60 -7.56
N PRO A 317 16.12 -0.53 -7.09
CA PRO A 317 16.52 -1.16 -5.84
C PRO A 317 17.93 -1.76 -5.92
N VAL A 318 18.77 -1.43 -4.94
CA VAL A 318 20.13 -1.97 -4.85
C VAL A 318 20.08 -3.39 -4.28
N GLY A 319 20.51 -4.37 -5.08
CA GLY A 319 20.40 -5.79 -4.72
C GLY A 319 19.03 -6.41 -5.04
N GLY A 320 18.18 -5.68 -5.78
CA GLY A 320 16.79 -6.07 -6.06
C GLY A 320 15.92 -6.04 -4.80
N GLU A 321 14.74 -6.64 -4.86
CA GLU A 321 13.78 -6.68 -3.72
C GLU A 321 14.33 -7.35 -2.46
N SER A 322 15.35 -8.19 -2.62
CA SER A 322 16.02 -8.85 -1.49
C SER A 322 16.95 -7.93 -0.71
N GLY A 323 17.26 -6.74 -1.22
CA GLY A 323 18.27 -5.84 -0.66
C GLY A 323 19.69 -6.43 -0.73
N LEU A 324 20.63 -5.78 -0.07
CA LEU A 324 22.02 -6.23 -0.01
C LEU A 324 22.36 -6.78 1.37
N TRP A 325 22.78 -8.05 1.45
CA TRP A 325 23.23 -8.62 2.72
C TRP A 325 24.56 -8.02 3.15
N VAL A 326 24.62 -7.56 4.40
CA VAL A 326 25.79 -6.89 4.99
C VAL A 326 26.09 -7.54 6.35
N ALA A 327 27.37 -7.82 6.60
CA ALA A 327 27.79 -8.30 7.91
C ALA A 327 27.85 -7.12 8.90
N PRO A 328 27.55 -7.34 10.19
CA PRO A 328 27.73 -6.31 11.22
C PRO A 328 29.14 -5.73 11.21
N GLY A 329 29.28 -4.42 11.34
CA GLY A 329 30.57 -3.70 11.34
C GLY A 329 31.22 -3.48 9.97
N SER A 330 30.70 -4.09 8.90
CA SER A 330 31.20 -3.88 7.52
C SER A 330 31.13 -2.40 7.12
N GLU A 331 32.14 -1.96 6.37
CA GLU A 331 32.15 -0.64 5.74
C GLU A 331 31.33 -0.70 4.44
N VAL A 332 30.35 0.19 4.32
CA VAL A 332 29.57 0.40 3.11
C VAL A 332 30.04 1.68 2.44
N ARG A 333 30.32 1.64 1.13
CA ARG A 333 30.63 2.82 0.33
C ARG A 333 29.63 3.00 -0.80
N LEU A 334 29.06 4.19 -0.90
CA LEU A 334 28.17 4.63 -1.96
C LEU A 334 28.93 5.58 -2.87
N LYS A 335 28.97 5.28 -4.17
CA LYS A 335 29.67 6.09 -5.17
C LYS A 335 28.76 6.42 -6.34
N THR A 336 28.85 7.65 -6.84
CA THR A 336 28.18 8.10 -8.06
C THR A 336 29.21 8.61 -9.07
N LEU A 337 29.03 8.23 -10.32
CA LEU A 337 29.89 8.59 -11.44
C LEU A 337 29.02 9.02 -12.63
N PHE A 338 29.54 9.92 -13.46
CA PHE A 338 28.95 10.24 -14.76
C PHE A 338 29.89 9.77 -15.87
N LEU A 339 29.34 9.00 -16.80
CA LEU A 339 30.03 8.49 -17.98
C LEU A 339 29.45 9.19 -19.21
N ASP A 340 30.31 9.70 -20.09
CA ASP A 340 29.88 10.22 -21.39
C ASP A 340 29.44 9.09 -22.35
N GLU A 341 29.05 9.44 -23.57
CA GLU A 341 28.59 8.48 -24.61
C GLU A 341 29.65 7.41 -24.95
N ASP A 342 30.93 7.73 -24.78
CA ASP A 342 32.05 6.80 -25.01
C ASP A 342 32.36 5.94 -23.77
N GLY A 343 31.58 6.10 -22.70
CA GLY A 343 31.76 5.39 -21.43
C GLY A 343 32.93 5.92 -20.59
N ILE A 344 33.44 7.12 -20.90
CA ILE A 344 34.56 7.74 -20.18
C ILE A 344 34.01 8.54 -19.01
N GLU A 345 34.63 8.37 -17.84
CA GLU A 345 34.27 9.15 -16.66
C GLU A 345 34.58 10.63 -16.86
N LYS A 346 33.56 11.47 -16.66
CA LYS A 346 33.66 12.93 -16.77
C LYS A 346 33.06 13.58 -15.53
N LYS A 347 33.59 14.74 -15.17
CA LYS A 347 32.93 15.64 -14.22
C LYS A 347 31.93 16.52 -14.99
N PRO A 348 30.61 16.43 -14.73
CA PRO A 348 29.64 17.32 -15.35
C PRO A 348 29.89 18.79 -14.97
N SER A 349 29.54 19.72 -15.86
CA SER A 349 29.71 21.16 -15.61
C SER A 349 28.87 21.63 -14.43
N GLU A 350 27.65 21.12 -14.30
CA GLU A 350 26.73 21.42 -13.19
C GLU A 350 26.58 20.21 -12.25
N ALA A 351 26.09 20.45 -11.04
CA ALA A 351 25.83 19.39 -10.07
C ALA A 351 24.53 18.66 -10.42
N LEU A 352 24.65 17.37 -10.73
CA LEU A 352 23.49 16.53 -11.00
C LEU A 352 22.83 16.10 -9.69
N ARG A 353 21.52 16.35 -9.55
CA ARG A 353 20.69 15.86 -8.45
C ARG A 353 20.43 14.36 -8.58
N VAL A 354 21.35 13.56 -8.04
CA VAL A 354 21.28 12.09 -8.00
C VAL A 354 21.65 11.58 -6.60
N GLY A 355 21.16 10.41 -6.22
CA GLY A 355 21.42 9.91 -4.87
C GLY A 355 20.88 8.51 -4.59
N PHE A 356 20.94 8.15 -3.31
CA PHE A 356 20.46 6.90 -2.77
C PHE A 356 19.33 7.14 -1.77
N GLY A 357 18.12 6.67 -2.09
CA GLY A 357 16.92 6.77 -1.26
C GLY A 357 16.72 5.54 -0.36
N GLY A 358 15.94 5.73 0.72
CA GLY A 358 15.52 4.64 1.61
C GLY A 358 16.68 3.88 2.24
N LEU A 359 17.70 4.58 2.74
CA LEU A 359 18.97 4.04 3.19
C LEU A 359 18.89 3.52 4.64
N SER A 360 18.58 2.23 4.79
CA SER A 360 18.35 1.61 6.10
C SER A 360 18.94 0.21 6.23
N PHE A 361 19.27 -0.17 7.46
CA PHE A 361 19.62 -1.54 7.83
C PHE A 361 18.41 -2.23 8.46
N GLU A 362 18.01 -3.32 7.83
CA GLU A 362 16.88 -4.15 8.24
C GLU A 362 17.36 -5.50 8.76
N ARG A 363 16.60 -6.05 9.71
CA ARG A 363 16.61 -7.48 9.99
C ARG A 363 15.47 -8.14 9.23
N ARG A 364 15.76 -9.25 8.56
CA ARG A 364 14.76 -10.06 7.86
C ARG A 364 14.72 -11.48 8.41
N TRP A 365 13.50 -11.98 8.65
CA TRP A 365 13.28 -13.37 9.03
C TRP A 365 11.92 -13.84 8.52
N SER A 366 11.55 -15.07 8.83
CA SER A 366 10.24 -15.59 8.49
C SER A 366 9.56 -16.13 9.74
N THR A 367 8.27 -15.86 9.87
CA THR A 367 7.41 -16.40 10.93
C THR A 367 6.27 -17.23 10.34
N GLU A 368 5.66 -18.09 11.14
CA GLU A 368 4.53 -18.92 10.72
C GLU A 368 3.21 -18.17 10.92
N ARG A 369 2.28 -18.39 9.99
CA ARG A 369 0.91 -17.93 10.14
C ARG A 369 0.21 -18.74 11.21
N THR A 370 -0.58 -18.04 12.01
CA THR A 370 -1.40 -18.65 13.07
C THR A 370 -2.85 -18.76 12.62
N LEU A 371 -3.62 -19.65 13.23
CA LEU A 371 -5.06 -19.76 13.01
C LEU A 371 -5.79 -18.82 13.99
N SER A 372 -6.96 -18.32 13.59
CA SER A 372 -7.81 -17.52 14.47
C SER A 372 -8.49 -18.38 15.54
N SER A 373 -8.78 -17.77 16.68
CA SER A 373 -9.61 -18.30 17.77
C SER A 373 -10.01 -17.15 18.69
N SER A 374 -10.95 -17.35 19.62
CA SER A 374 -11.30 -16.34 20.62
C SER A 374 -10.12 -15.90 21.52
N ASP A 375 -9.19 -16.83 21.81
CA ASP A 375 -7.95 -16.54 22.57
C ASP A 375 -6.85 -15.89 21.71
N LYS A 376 -6.86 -16.15 20.40
CA LYS A 376 -5.94 -15.56 19.41
C LYS A 376 -6.73 -14.93 18.27
N PRO A 377 -7.39 -13.79 18.52
CA PRO A 377 -8.38 -13.26 17.60
C PRO A 377 -7.75 -12.60 16.39
N ASN A 378 -8.51 -12.56 15.30
CA ASN A 378 -8.33 -11.60 14.22
C ASN A 378 -8.46 -10.17 14.76
N VAL A 379 -7.87 -9.22 14.05
CA VAL A 379 -7.95 -7.80 14.40
C VAL A 379 -8.37 -7.01 13.17
N ILE A 380 -9.40 -6.19 13.32
CA ILE A 380 -9.84 -5.23 12.31
C ILE A 380 -9.81 -3.85 12.95
N LEU A 381 -9.09 -2.92 12.32
CA LEU A 381 -9.09 -1.50 12.66
C LEU A 381 -9.75 -0.74 11.51
N ILE A 382 -10.92 -0.18 11.77
CA ILE A 382 -11.70 0.62 10.83
C ILE A 382 -11.54 2.09 11.22
N VAL A 383 -11.11 2.90 10.25
CA VAL A 383 -10.99 4.36 10.35
C VAL A 383 -11.91 4.96 9.28
N MET A 384 -12.87 5.80 9.68
CA MET A 384 -13.68 6.60 8.76
C MET A 384 -13.17 8.04 8.78
N ASP A 385 -12.70 8.52 7.64
CA ASP A 385 -12.03 9.81 7.49
C ASP A 385 -12.99 11.00 7.74
N THR A 386 -12.58 11.91 8.62
CA THR A 386 -13.33 13.13 9.07
C THR A 386 -14.64 12.88 9.82
N LEU A 387 -14.93 11.66 10.27
CA LEU A 387 -16.16 11.34 11.00
C LEU A 387 -16.19 11.96 12.42
N ARG A 388 -17.21 12.79 12.67
CA ARG A 388 -17.47 13.36 14.01
C ARG A 388 -18.30 12.44 14.89
N ALA A 389 -17.99 12.42 16.19
CA ALA A 389 -18.76 11.63 17.17
C ALA A 389 -20.21 12.12 17.31
N ASP A 390 -20.42 13.44 17.33
CA ASP A 390 -21.73 14.09 17.50
C ASP A 390 -22.70 13.88 16.32
N ARG A 391 -22.22 13.32 15.20
CA ARG A 391 -22.99 12.96 14.01
C ARG A 391 -23.40 11.49 13.96
N MET A 392 -23.23 10.76 15.07
CA MET A 392 -23.57 9.33 15.19
C MET A 392 -24.68 9.10 16.22
N ASP A 393 -25.66 8.28 15.88
CA ASP A 393 -26.75 7.89 16.81
C ASP A 393 -26.23 7.16 18.05
N VAL A 394 -25.08 6.47 17.95
CA VAL A 394 -24.35 5.86 19.09
C VAL A 394 -24.00 6.86 20.20
N TYR A 395 -23.79 8.12 19.83
CA TYR A 395 -23.40 9.22 20.72
C TYR A 395 -24.56 10.20 20.99
N GLY A 396 -25.78 9.85 20.58
CA GLY A 396 -26.98 10.63 20.87
C GLY A 396 -27.45 11.55 19.73
N TYR A 397 -26.86 11.44 18.53
CA TYR A 397 -27.38 12.16 17.37
C TYR A 397 -28.81 11.69 17.04
N ALA A 398 -29.70 12.62 16.73
CA ALA A 398 -31.13 12.32 16.57
C ALA A 398 -31.46 11.51 15.31
N LYS A 399 -30.59 11.56 14.29
CA LYS A 399 -30.81 10.86 13.02
C LYS A 399 -30.05 9.52 13.01
N PRO A 400 -30.59 8.46 12.38
CA PRO A 400 -29.97 7.13 12.34
C PRO A 400 -28.87 7.08 11.26
N THR A 401 -27.79 7.82 11.47
CA THR A 401 -26.65 7.89 10.54
C THR A 401 -25.76 6.65 10.61
N THR A 402 -25.72 5.93 11.74
CA THR A 402 -24.79 4.81 11.95
C THR A 402 -25.44 3.56 12.57
N PRO A 403 -26.52 3.02 11.97
CA PRO A 403 -27.25 1.89 12.55
C PRO A 403 -26.41 0.61 12.70
N ASN A 404 -25.44 0.35 11.83
CA ASN A 404 -24.58 -0.85 11.94
C ASN A 404 -23.54 -0.70 13.05
N LEU A 405 -22.96 0.48 13.21
CA LEU A 405 -22.07 0.79 14.32
C LEU A 405 -22.82 0.85 15.65
N SER A 406 -24.09 1.25 15.67
CA SER A 406 -24.98 1.10 16.82
C SER A 406 -25.16 -0.36 17.25
N ARG A 407 -25.30 -1.27 16.30
CA ARG A 407 -25.32 -2.72 16.59
C ARG A 407 -23.97 -3.23 17.09
N LEU A 408 -22.86 -2.75 16.52
CA LEU A 408 -21.51 -3.08 16.98
C LEU A 408 -21.26 -2.59 18.41
N ALA A 409 -21.65 -1.35 18.71
CA ALA A 409 -21.52 -0.71 20.01
C ALA A 409 -22.22 -1.49 21.14
N GLN A 410 -23.41 -2.06 20.87
CA GLN A 410 -24.13 -2.91 21.82
C GLN A 410 -23.33 -4.17 22.22
N ARG A 411 -22.44 -4.64 21.34
CA ARG A 411 -21.58 -5.82 21.56
C ARG A 411 -20.18 -5.46 22.07
N GLY A 412 -19.89 -4.18 22.30
CA GLY A 412 -18.56 -3.69 22.63
C GLY A 412 -18.52 -2.68 23.76
N ILE A 413 -17.43 -1.93 23.79
CA ILE A 413 -17.16 -0.81 24.68
C ILE A 413 -17.19 0.46 23.83
N VAL A 414 -17.99 1.44 24.25
CA VAL A 414 -18.07 2.77 23.63
C VAL A 414 -17.32 3.76 24.49
N TYR A 415 -16.43 4.55 23.88
CA TYR A 415 -15.71 5.61 24.56
C TYR A 415 -16.34 6.96 24.22
N GLU A 416 -17.04 7.56 25.17
CA GLU A 416 -17.84 8.76 24.96
C GLU A 416 -16.97 10.01 24.71
N ARG A 417 -15.73 9.98 25.19
CA ARG A 417 -14.77 11.08 25.11
C ARG A 417 -13.47 10.58 24.51
N ALA A 418 -13.49 10.23 23.22
CA ALA A 418 -12.31 9.85 22.46
C ALA A 418 -11.85 10.99 21.56
N TYR A 419 -10.55 11.24 21.52
CA TYR A 419 -9.98 12.37 20.81
C TYR A 419 -8.96 11.95 19.77
N SER A 420 -8.96 12.64 18.64
CA SER A 420 -7.83 12.61 17.73
C SER A 420 -6.62 13.32 18.33
N THR A 421 -5.42 12.86 18.02
CA THR A 421 -4.18 13.56 18.34
C THR A 421 -3.91 14.78 17.45
N ALA A 422 -4.62 14.91 16.32
CA ALA A 422 -4.49 16.01 15.38
C ALA A 422 -5.76 16.22 14.55
N SER A 423 -6.04 17.44 14.11
CA SER A 423 -7.19 17.75 13.24
C SER A 423 -6.90 17.51 11.74
N TRP A 424 -5.94 16.65 11.41
CA TRP A 424 -5.52 16.36 10.03
C TRP A 424 -5.08 14.90 9.87
N THR A 425 -5.29 14.33 8.68
CA THR A 425 -5.16 12.89 8.39
C THR A 425 -3.76 12.33 8.65
N TRP A 426 -2.71 12.92 8.07
CA TRP A 426 -1.32 12.41 8.20
C TRP A 426 -0.87 12.24 9.66
N PRO A 427 -0.85 13.30 10.50
CA PRO A 427 -0.40 13.20 11.88
C PRO A 427 -1.30 12.26 12.70
N SER A 428 -2.62 12.32 12.53
CA SER A 428 -3.54 11.47 13.28
C SER A 428 -3.39 9.99 12.90
N THR A 429 -3.32 9.66 11.61
CA THR A 429 -3.15 8.28 11.14
C THR A 429 -1.82 7.70 11.62
N ALA A 430 -0.73 8.48 11.56
CA ALA A 430 0.56 8.06 12.10
C ALA A 430 0.48 7.80 13.62
N SER A 431 -0.27 8.63 14.37
CA SER A 431 -0.55 8.41 15.79
C SER A 431 -1.36 7.15 16.05
N ILE A 432 -2.39 6.87 15.24
CA ILE A 432 -3.22 5.65 15.33
C ILE A 432 -2.36 4.39 15.14
N LEU A 433 -1.46 4.38 14.16
CA LEU A 433 -0.65 3.21 13.83
C LEU A 433 0.52 2.99 14.80
N THR A 434 1.11 4.07 15.33
CA THR A 434 2.32 4.01 16.18
C THR A 434 2.04 4.13 17.67
N GLY A 435 0.84 4.57 18.05
CA GLY A 435 0.49 4.93 19.42
C GLY A 435 1.25 6.13 19.99
N LYS A 436 2.01 6.86 19.17
CA LYS A 436 2.77 8.05 19.56
C LYS A 436 1.97 9.33 19.27
N LEU A 437 2.41 10.46 19.82
CA LEU A 437 1.89 11.78 19.44
C LEU A 437 2.65 12.36 18.22
N PRO A 438 2.08 13.34 17.48
CA PRO A 438 2.74 13.98 16.34
C PRO A 438 4.15 14.49 16.63
N GLN A 439 4.37 15.03 17.82
CA GLN A 439 5.67 15.52 18.29
C GLN A 439 6.71 14.41 18.44
N GLU A 440 6.28 13.17 18.70
CA GLU A 440 7.17 12.02 18.93
C GLU A 440 7.43 11.22 17.65
N HIS A 441 6.40 10.90 16.86
CA HIS A 441 6.62 10.13 15.62
C HIS A 441 7.13 11.01 14.48
N GLY A 442 6.89 12.33 14.55
CA GLY A 442 7.43 13.31 13.63
C GLY A 442 6.57 13.60 12.40
N VAL A 443 5.47 12.89 12.18
CA VAL A 443 4.53 13.20 11.08
C VAL A 443 3.59 14.28 11.55
N GLN A 444 3.60 15.46 10.91
CA GLN A 444 3.03 16.67 11.51
C GLN A 444 2.24 17.53 10.52
N ASP A 445 2.69 17.61 9.27
CA ASP A 445 2.11 18.45 8.21
C ASP A 445 2.68 18.06 6.83
N GLU A 446 2.42 18.89 5.82
CA GLU A 446 2.98 18.72 4.49
C GLU A 446 4.49 18.91 4.44
N ALA A 447 5.15 19.50 5.43
CA ALA A 447 6.62 19.60 5.48
C ALA A 447 7.26 18.38 6.16
N SER A 448 6.47 17.58 6.87
CA SER A 448 6.91 16.39 7.58
C SER A 448 5.84 15.29 7.50
N ALA A 449 5.67 14.71 6.31
CA ALA A 449 4.60 13.77 5.97
C ALA A 449 5.06 12.30 5.93
N TYR A 450 6.37 12.03 5.97
CA TYR A 450 6.93 10.67 5.87
C TYR A 450 7.04 9.99 7.23
N LEU A 451 6.46 8.79 7.37
CA LEU A 451 6.52 8.02 8.61
C LEU A 451 7.85 7.25 8.68
N SER A 452 8.78 7.71 9.53
CA SER A 452 10.08 7.02 9.69
C SER A 452 9.91 5.54 10.05
N GLY A 453 10.72 4.68 9.42
CA GLY A 453 10.77 3.23 9.67
C GLY A 453 11.24 2.85 11.08
N LEU A 454 11.72 3.80 11.87
CA LEU A 454 12.09 3.62 13.28
C LEU A 454 10.87 3.68 14.22
N ASN A 455 9.72 4.13 13.73
CA ASN A 455 8.48 4.11 14.49
C ASN A 455 7.77 2.78 14.29
N MET A 456 7.85 1.90 15.28
CA MET A 456 7.11 0.64 15.28
C MET A 456 5.61 0.89 15.07
N THR A 457 5.02 0.22 14.08
CA THR A 457 3.57 0.26 13.84
C THR A 457 2.87 -0.95 14.47
N VAL A 458 1.58 -0.82 14.74
CA VAL A 458 0.74 -1.94 15.19
C VAL A 458 0.73 -3.06 14.15
N ALA A 459 0.81 -2.73 12.85
CA ALA A 459 0.89 -3.73 11.80
C ALA A 459 2.15 -4.58 11.93
N GLU A 460 3.31 -3.97 12.17
CA GLU A 460 4.57 -4.70 12.41
C GLU A 460 4.47 -5.58 13.65
N ALA A 461 3.95 -5.04 14.76
CA ALA A 461 3.77 -5.78 16.02
C ALA A 461 2.91 -7.05 15.81
N LEU A 462 1.83 -6.92 15.05
CA LEU A 462 0.90 -8.02 14.75
C LEU A 462 1.50 -9.00 13.73
N GLN A 463 2.19 -8.49 12.70
CA GLN A 463 2.86 -9.35 11.72
C GLN A 463 3.91 -10.24 12.39
N GLU A 464 4.69 -9.70 13.33
CA GLU A 464 5.66 -10.49 14.12
C GLU A 464 5.00 -11.66 14.88
N GLN A 465 3.72 -11.52 15.29
CA GLN A 465 2.93 -12.57 15.94
C GLN A 465 2.24 -13.55 14.98
N GLY A 466 2.53 -13.48 13.69
CA GLY A 466 2.00 -14.41 12.69
C GLY A 466 0.58 -14.10 12.24
N LEU A 467 0.13 -12.84 12.32
CA LEU A 467 -1.08 -12.37 11.65
C LEU A 467 -0.78 -12.00 10.20
N THR A 468 -1.60 -12.47 9.26
CA THR A 468 -1.58 -11.96 7.88
C THR A 468 -2.05 -10.51 7.91
N THR A 469 -1.24 -9.56 7.43
CA THR A 469 -1.52 -8.12 7.56
C THR A 469 -1.90 -7.50 6.22
N ALA A 470 -3.04 -6.80 6.18
CA ALA A 470 -3.47 -6.05 5.01
C ALA A 470 -4.00 -4.66 5.38
N ALA A 471 -3.76 -3.71 4.48
CA ALA A 471 -4.33 -2.38 4.50
C ALA A 471 -5.12 -2.11 3.23
N PHE A 472 -6.30 -1.52 3.37
CA PHE A 472 -7.08 -0.95 2.28
C PHE A 472 -7.33 0.52 2.60
N SER A 473 -6.63 1.40 1.88
CA SER A 473 -6.74 2.84 2.07
C SER A 473 -7.52 3.50 0.94
N ALA A 474 -8.69 4.03 1.27
CA ALA A 474 -9.47 4.90 0.39
C ALA A 474 -8.91 6.33 0.34
N ASN A 475 -8.08 6.71 1.32
CA ASN A 475 -7.46 8.02 1.45
C ASN A 475 -6.13 8.08 0.68
N ILE A 476 -5.90 9.19 -0.04
CA ILE A 476 -4.77 9.41 -0.94
C ILE A 476 -3.45 9.75 -0.24
N LEU A 477 -3.51 10.18 1.02
CA LEU A 477 -2.38 10.61 1.84
C LEU A 477 -1.71 9.40 2.50
N ILE A 478 -2.47 8.33 2.73
CA ILE A 478 -2.02 7.11 3.40
C ILE A 478 -1.59 6.10 2.33
N VAL A 479 -0.32 6.19 1.94
CA VAL A 479 0.29 5.46 0.80
C VAL A 479 1.67 4.89 1.14
N PRO A 480 2.13 3.84 0.42
CA PRO A 480 3.47 3.26 0.61
C PRO A 480 4.61 4.25 0.42
N ASP A 481 4.44 5.25 -0.46
CA ASP A 481 5.46 6.26 -0.73
C ASP A 481 5.78 7.14 0.48
N LYS A 482 4.85 7.25 1.42
CA LYS A 482 5.03 7.92 2.71
C LYS A 482 5.32 6.95 3.86
N ASN A 483 5.63 5.70 3.50
CA ASN A 483 5.99 4.60 4.38
C ASN A 483 4.88 4.24 5.38
N PHE A 484 3.61 4.40 4.98
CA PHE A 484 2.46 3.93 5.76
C PHE A 484 2.19 2.42 5.59
N ASP A 485 2.91 1.74 4.70
CA ASP A 485 2.81 0.31 4.42
C ASP A 485 3.67 -0.57 5.35
N GLN A 486 4.38 0.03 6.32
CA GLN A 486 5.16 -0.68 7.33
C GLN A 486 4.36 -1.78 8.02
N GLY A 487 4.84 -3.01 7.94
CA GLY A 487 4.23 -4.18 8.59
C GLY A 487 3.02 -4.75 7.85
N PHE A 488 2.65 -4.22 6.68
CA PHE A 488 1.60 -4.79 5.83
C PHE A 488 2.18 -5.69 4.73
N GLU A 489 1.62 -6.89 4.58
CA GLU A 489 1.96 -7.77 3.46
C GLU A 489 1.21 -7.37 2.18
N PHE A 490 0.01 -6.82 2.35
CA PHE A 490 -0.81 -6.32 1.26
C PHE A 490 -1.27 -4.89 1.56
N PHE A 491 -1.09 -3.98 0.61
CA PHE A 491 -1.49 -2.59 0.74
C PHE A 491 -2.21 -2.13 -0.53
N ASP A 492 -3.54 -2.00 -0.46
CA ASP A 492 -4.34 -1.46 -1.55
C ASP A 492 -4.50 0.06 -1.38
N HIS A 493 -3.89 0.81 -2.30
CA HIS A 493 -4.08 2.25 -2.43
C HIS A 493 -4.45 2.58 -3.87
N GLY A 494 -5.48 3.41 -4.05
CA GLY A 494 -5.94 3.79 -5.38
C GLY A 494 -4.95 4.73 -6.08
N SER A 495 -4.82 4.60 -7.40
CA SER A 495 -3.95 5.47 -8.21
C SER A 495 -4.59 6.82 -8.56
N GLY A 496 -5.92 7.01 -8.45
CA GLY A 496 -6.62 8.14 -9.09
C GLY A 496 -7.27 9.20 -8.18
N GLY A 497 -7.18 9.10 -6.84
CA GLY A 497 -7.88 10.02 -5.94
C GLY A 497 -8.52 9.31 -4.74
N THR A 498 -9.24 10.06 -3.92
CA THR A 498 -10.02 9.52 -2.80
C THR A 498 -11.13 8.63 -3.35
N ARG A 499 -11.29 7.42 -2.78
CA ARG A 499 -12.24 6.42 -3.29
C ARG A 499 -13.42 6.26 -2.34
N PRO A 500 -14.67 6.40 -2.79
CA PRO A 500 -15.83 6.10 -1.94
C PRO A 500 -15.79 4.67 -1.39
N SER A 501 -16.31 4.45 -0.18
CA SER A 501 -16.26 3.14 0.50
C SER A 501 -16.84 1.99 -0.33
N ASN A 502 -17.87 2.23 -1.13
CA ASN A 502 -18.48 1.21 -2.00
C ASN A 502 -17.57 0.72 -3.14
N VAL A 503 -16.54 1.50 -3.51
CA VAL A 503 -15.53 1.11 -4.50
C VAL A 503 -14.47 0.19 -3.87
N VAL A 504 -14.09 0.46 -2.62
CA VAL A 504 -13.03 -0.28 -1.92
C VAL A 504 -13.56 -1.57 -1.27
N MET A 505 -14.77 -1.52 -0.70
CA MET A 505 -15.35 -2.62 0.07
C MET A 505 -15.41 -3.98 -0.67
N PRO A 506 -15.73 -4.07 -1.99
CA PRO A 506 -15.71 -5.36 -2.69
C PRO A 506 -14.37 -6.10 -2.60
N ALA A 507 -13.24 -5.38 -2.72
CA ALA A 507 -11.92 -5.97 -2.61
C ALA A 507 -11.58 -6.38 -1.17
N VAL A 508 -12.05 -5.61 -0.18
CA VAL A 508 -11.93 -5.95 1.24
C VAL A 508 -12.65 -7.27 1.55
N LEU A 509 -13.90 -7.40 1.10
CA LEU A 509 -14.71 -8.60 1.34
C LEU A 509 -14.09 -9.84 0.69
N GLU A 510 -13.58 -9.72 -0.55
CA GLU A 510 -12.89 -10.80 -1.25
C GLU A 510 -11.62 -11.24 -0.50
N TRP A 511 -10.83 -10.27 0.01
CA TRP A 511 -9.62 -10.57 0.76
C TRP A 511 -9.91 -11.23 2.11
N VAL A 512 -10.92 -10.77 2.85
CA VAL A 512 -11.33 -11.37 4.12
C VAL A 512 -11.80 -12.81 3.90
N GLU A 513 -12.61 -13.07 2.88
CA GLU A 513 -13.08 -14.43 2.55
C GLU A 513 -11.92 -15.37 2.18
N ALA A 514 -10.89 -14.87 1.48
CA ALA A 514 -9.70 -15.65 1.16
C ALA A 514 -8.77 -15.89 2.37
N THR A 515 -8.78 -14.98 3.36
CA THR A 515 -7.84 -14.97 4.49
C THR A 515 -8.38 -15.59 5.76
N ALA A 516 -9.72 -15.68 5.89
CA ALA A 516 -10.44 -16.18 7.06
C ALA A 516 -9.91 -17.47 7.70
N PRO A 517 -9.31 -18.45 6.97
CA PRO A 517 -8.71 -19.62 7.61
C PRO A 517 -7.49 -19.30 8.51
N THR A 518 -6.86 -18.14 8.34
CA THR A 518 -5.69 -17.68 9.09
C THR A 518 -6.04 -16.48 9.96
N ARG A 519 -5.26 -16.27 11.00
CA ARG A 519 -5.33 -15.07 11.82
C ARG A 519 -4.87 -13.87 11.01
N PHE A 520 -5.64 -12.77 11.04
CA PHE A 520 -5.31 -11.59 10.24
C PHE A 520 -5.47 -10.26 10.98
N PHE A 521 -4.73 -9.26 10.49
CA PHE A 521 -4.92 -7.85 10.80
C PHE A 521 -5.37 -7.11 9.55
N LEU A 522 -6.55 -6.49 9.60
CA LEU A 522 -7.08 -5.64 8.54
C LEU A 522 -7.12 -4.18 9.02
N TYR A 523 -6.36 -3.33 8.36
CA TYR A 523 -6.52 -1.88 8.46
C TYR A 523 -7.40 -1.39 7.32
N LEU A 524 -8.56 -0.81 7.64
CA LEU A 524 -9.51 -0.30 6.66
C LEU A 524 -9.70 1.20 6.89
N HIS A 525 -9.15 2.02 6.00
CA HIS A 525 -9.33 3.47 6.03
C HIS A 525 -10.35 3.86 4.96
N LEU A 526 -11.56 4.17 5.37
CA LEU A 526 -12.66 4.60 4.50
C LEU A 526 -12.63 6.11 4.33
N ALA A 527 -12.97 6.57 3.12
CA ALA A 527 -13.02 7.99 2.82
C ALA A 527 -14.29 8.67 3.35
N ASP A 528 -15.42 7.98 3.42
CA ASP A 528 -16.65 8.62 3.92
C ASP A 528 -16.52 8.97 5.42
N PRO A 529 -16.93 10.17 5.88
CA PRO A 529 -17.60 11.26 5.16
C PRO A 529 -16.70 12.37 4.55
N HIS A 530 -15.39 12.21 4.42
CA HIS A 530 -14.49 13.18 3.78
C HIS A 530 -14.98 13.65 2.39
N ALA A 531 -14.74 14.92 2.06
CA ALA A 531 -15.00 15.51 0.74
C ALA A 531 -14.17 14.87 -0.42
N PRO A 532 -14.65 14.80 -1.67
CA PRO A 532 -15.97 15.26 -2.13
C PRO A 532 -17.09 14.39 -1.55
N LEU A 533 -18.14 15.05 -1.06
CA LEU A 533 -19.28 14.40 -0.44
C LEU A 533 -20.15 13.68 -1.49
N ASP A 534 -19.94 12.38 -1.67
CA ASP A 534 -20.67 11.56 -2.65
C ASP A 534 -21.32 10.32 -2.00
N PRO A 535 -22.46 10.50 -1.31
CA PRO A 535 -23.13 9.40 -0.63
C PRO A 535 -23.79 8.43 -1.62
N LEU A 536 -24.04 7.21 -1.14
CA LEU A 536 -24.87 6.23 -1.83
C LEU A 536 -26.27 6.80 -2.15
N PRO A 537 -26.89 6.39 -3.27
CA PRO A 537 -28.25 6.83 -3.63
C PRO A 537 -29.30 6.60 -2.53
N GLU A 538 -29.16 5.54 -1.74
CA GLU A 538 -29.99 5.23 -0.58
C GLU A 538 -29.82 6.27 0.53
N GLY A 539 -28.57 6.59 0.89
CA GLY A 539 -28.25 7.62 1.88
C GLY A 539 -28.74 8.99 1.45
N ARG A 540 -28.48 9.38 0.19
CA ARG A 540 -28.94 10.67 -0.37
C ARG A 540 -30.46 10.84 -0.21
N ARG A 541 -31.24 9.79 -0.48
CA ARG A 541 -32.70 9.81 -0.29
C ARG A 541 -33.11 9.83 1.18
N LEU A 542 -32.47 9.03 2.03
CA LEU A 542 -32.81 8.91 3.45
C LEU A 542 -32.67 10.25 4.20
N PHE A 543 -31.67 11.05 3.84
CA PHE A 543 -31.37 12.33 4.49
C PHE A 543 -31.83 13.56 3.69
N ALA A 544 -32.58 13.36 2.59
CA ALA A 544 -33.04 14.42 1.69
C ALA A 544 -31.89 15.31 1.16
N ALA A 545 -30.73 14.73 0.88
CA ALA A 545 -29.51 15.42 0.50
C ALA A 545 -29.40 15.68 -1.02
N ASP A 546 -30.52 15.86 -1.70
CA ASP A 546 -30.54 16.24 -3.12
C ASP A 546 -30.04 17.68 -3.28
N VAL A 547 -29.30 17.94 -4.37
CA VAL A 547 -28.76 19.28 -4.65
C VAL A 547 -29.92 20.29 -4.74
N PRO A 548 -29.93 21.37 -3.94
CA PRO A 548 -30.96 22.40 -4.02
C PRO A 548 -31.03 23.02 -5.41
N ARG A 549 -32.24 23.38 -5.88
CA ARG A 549 -32.45 23.89 -7.25
C ARG A 549 -31.69 25.18 -7.57
N ASP A 550 -31.44 26.00 -6.54
CA ASP A 550 -30.88 27.35 -6.69
C ASP A 550 -29.35 27.39 -6.54
N PHE A 551 -28.68 26.25 -6.34
CA PHE A 551 -27.24 26.16 -6.13
C PHE A 551 -26.61 24.99 -6.89
N SER A 552 -25.31 25.07 -7.17
CA SER A 552 -24.52 24.00 -7.78
C SER A 552 -23.41 23.53 -6.83
N SER A 553 -22.99 22.26 -6.93
CA SER A 553 -21.87 21.72 -6.15
C SER A 553 -20.57 22.51 -6.35
N ARG A 554 -20.40 23.16 -7.50
CA ARG A 554 -19.26 24.05 -7.78
C ARG A 554 -19.26 25.28 -6.88
N GLN A 555 -20.41 25.94 -6.71
CA GLN A 555 -20.53 27.12 -5.86
C GLN A 555 -20.27 26.76 -4.39
N ALA A 556 -20.73 25.60 -3.95
CA ALA A 556 -20.46 25.13 -2.60
C ALA A 556 -18.96 24.87 -2.35
N ASN A 557 -18.25 24.28 -3.32
CA ASN A 557 -16.80 24.14 -3.24
C ASN A 557 -16.12 25.52 -3.20
N GLU A 558 -16.54 26.47 -4.05
CA GLU A 558 -16.00 27.84 -4.06
C GLU A 558 -16.22 28.54 -2.69
N HIS A 559 -17.38 28.35 -2.07
CA HIS A 559 -17.67 28.87 -0.73
C HIS A 559 -16.81 28.24 0.36
N GLN A 560 -16.64 26.91 0.35
CA GLN A 560 -15.75 26.21 1.28
C GLN A 560 -14.30 26.70 1.15
N HIS A 561 -13.77 26.85 -0.06
CA HIS A 561 -12.44 27.39 -0.27
C HIS A 561 -12.28 28.82 0.28
N ARG A 562 -13.28 29.70 0.10
CA ARG A 562 -13.22 31.05 0.69
C ARG A 562 -13.19 31.03 2.22
N LEU A 563 -13.91 30.11 2.86
CA LEU A 563 -13.89 29.98 4.31
C LEU A 563 -12.52 29.51 4.83
N LEU A 564 -11.85 28.62 4.10
CA LEU A 564 -10.47 28.22 4.40
C LEU A 564 -9.49 29.40 4.35
N ASP A 565 -9.73 30.37 3.47
CA ASP A 565 -8.96 31.62 3.39
C ASP A 565 -9.33 32.62 4.52
N GLY A 566 -10.13 32.22 5.50
CA GLY A 566 -10.56 33.06 6.62
C GLY A 566 -11.62 34.10 6.26
N CYS A 567 -12.25 33.99 5.08
CA CYS A 567 -13.28 34.94 4.64
C CYS A 567 -14.59 34.85 5.45
N GLY A 568 -14.72 33.86 6.35
CA GLY A 568 -15.86 33.75 7.28
C GLY A 568 -15.87 34.81 8.39
N TYR A 569 -14.81 35.61 8.52
CA TYR A 569 -14.66 36.64 9.54
C TYR A 569 -14.26 37.99 8.96
N THR A 570 -14.69 39.07 9.62
CA THR A 570 -14.14 40.42 9.39
C THR A 570 -12.84 40.62 10.18
N ASP A 571 -12.07 41.67 9.83
CA ASP A 571 -10.80 42.02 10.48
C ASP A 571 -10.92 42.24 12.01
N ASP A 572 -12.11 42.61 12.49
CA ASP A 572 -12.43 42.79 13.91
C ASP A 572 -12.92 41.49 14.61
N GLY A 573 -12.94 40.36 13.90
CA GLY A 573 -13.26 39.04 14.44
C GLY A 573 -14.76 38.71 14.51
N ARG A 574 -15.64 39.53 13.91
CA ARG A 574 -17.08 39.21 13.79
C ARG A 574 -17.28 38.16 12.68
N SER A 575 -18.06 37.12 12.97
CA SER A 575 -18.46 36.13 11.96
C SER A 575 -19.38 36.77 10.92
N ILE A 576 -19.08 36.51 9.65
CA ILE A 576 -19.88 36.89 8.47
C ILE A 576 -20.28 35.65 7.66
N LEU A 577 -20.29 34.48 8.29
CA LEU A 577 -20.62 33.20 7.67
C LEU A 577 -21.90 33.26 6.82
N ASN A 578 -22.99 33.82 7.34
CA ASN A 578 -24.26 33.91 6.62
C ASN A 578 -24.23 34.88 5.43
N GLU A 579 -23.28 35.82 5.41
CA GLU A 579 -23.02 36.70 4.28
C GLU A 579 -22.20 35.96 3.19
N CYS A 580 -21.39 34.97 3.60
CA CYS A 580 -20.51 34.18 2.74
C CYS A 580 -21.15 32.90 2.19
N VAL A 581 -21.95 32.21 3.00
CA VAL A 581 -22.58 30.92 2.72
C VAL A 581 -24.07 31.00 3.08
N PRO A 582 -24.98 30.89 2.11
CA PRO A 582 -26.42 30.92 2.37
C PRO A 582 -26.86 29.81 3.34
N GLU A 583 -27.81 30.09 4.23
CA GLU A 583 -28.32 29.13 5.22
C GLU A 583 -28.82 27.82 4.57
N GLN A 584 -29.49 27.92 3.41
CA GLN A 584 -29.97 26.75 2.66
C GLN A 584 -28.83 25.83 2.19
N GLU A 585 -27.66 26.39 1.89
CA GLU A 585 -26.47 25.63 1.52
C GLU A 585 -25.86 24.95 2.75
N GLN A 586 -25.79 25.65 3.88
CA GLN A 586 -25.31 25.07 5.15
C GLN A 586 -26.17 23.85 5.54
N ILE A 587 -27.50 23.97 5.49
CA ILE A 587 -28.44 22.86 5.75
C ILE A 587 -28.18 21.69 4.81
N TRP A 588 -28.00 21.96 3.51
CA TRP A 588 -27.75 20.92 2.52
C TRP A 588 -26.44 20.20 2.76
N VAL A 589 -25.35 20.92 3.10
CA VAL A 589 -24.05 20.31 3.42
C VAL A 589 -24.14 19.41 4.65
N HIS A 590 -24.87 19.80 5.71
CA HIS A 590 -25.11 18.92 6.84
C HIS A 590 -25.88 17.64 6.45
N GLN A 591 -26.92 17.76 5.61
CA GLN A 591 -27.68 16.60 5.11
C GLN A 591 -26.80 15.68 4.27
N LEU A 592 -25.93 16.26 3.44
CA LEU A 592 -25.02 15.53 2.58
C LEU A 592 -23.93 14.81 3.38
N TYR A 593 -23.37 15.47 4.39
CA TYR A 593 -22.45 14.85 5.35
C TYR A 593 -23.12 13.67 6.08
N ASP A 594 -24.32 13.86 6.65
CA ASP A 594 -25.08 12.78 7.31
C ASP A 594 -25.32 11.58 6.37
N ALA A 595 -25.60 11.85 5.08
CA ALA A 595 -25.78 10.81 4.07
C ALA A 595 -24.48 10.05 3.76
N CYS A 596 -23.31 10.73 3.78
CA CYS A 596 -22.01 10.09 3.61
C CYS A 596 -21.66 9.23 4.83
N VAL A 597 -21.92 9.72 6.04
CA VAL A 597 -21.75 8.94 7.29
C VAL A 597 -22.52 7.63 7.20
N TRP A 598 -23.79 7.68 6.78
CA TRP A 598 -24.61 6.49 6.56
C TRP A 598 -24.06 5.56 5.47
N SER A 599 -23.49 6.13 4.41
CA SER A 599 -22.92 5.35 3.30
C SER A 599 -21.71 4.54 3.75
N GLY A 600 -20.83 5.14 4.56
CA GLY A 600 -19.71 4.46 5.19
C GLY A 600 -20.18 3.36 6.17
N ASP A 601 -21.12 3.69 7.07
CA ASP A 601 -21.71 2.72 8.02
C ASP A 601 -22.36 1.53 7.29
N HIS A 602 -23.05 1.79 6.18
CA HIS A 602 -23.66 0.74 5.36
C HIS A 602 -22.62 -0.24 4.82
N GLN A 603 -21.45 0.24 4.36
CA GLN A 603 -20.36 -0.64 3.92
C GLN A 603 -19.73 -1.39 5.10
N VAL A 604 -19.57 -0.76 6.27
CA VAL A 604 -19.12 -1.44 7.49
C VAL A 604 -20.07 -2.57 7.87
N GLY A 605 -21.39 -2.36 7.74
CA GLY A 605 -22.41 -3.39 7.94
C GLY A 605 -22.16 -4.64 7.09
N ARG A 606 -21.82 -4.47 5.81
CA ARG A 606 -21.51 -5.59 4.90
C ARG A 606 -20.28 -6.39 5.33
N LEU A 607 -19.26 -5.72 5.87
CA LEU A 607 -18.09 -6.40 6.44
C LEU A 607 -18.48 -7.20 7.69
N ILE A 608 -19.27 -6.63 8.59
CA ILE A 608 -19.72 -7.36 9.80
C ILE A 608 -20.58 -8.58 9.41
N GLU A 609 -21.49 -8.43 8.46
CA GLU A 609 -22.32 -9.53 7.93
C GLU A 609 -21.46 -10.65 7.30
N LEU A 610 -20.36 -10.29 6.63
CA LEU A 610 -19.41 -11.26 6.11
C LEU A 610 -18.75 -12.06 7.24
N LEU A 611 -18.28 -11.40 8.31
CA LEU A 611 -17.66 -12.07 9.44
C LEU A 611 -18.63 -13.04 10.14
N GLU A 612 -19.90 -12.64 10.25
CA GLU A 612 -20.97 -13.49 10.79
C GLU A 612 -21.24 -14.69 9.88
N ARG A 613 -21.31 -14.49 8.56
CA ARG A 613 -21.49 -15.56 7.57
C ARG A 613 -20.33 -16.56 7.56
N LEU A 614 -19.11 -16.09 7.78
CA LEU A 614 -17.91 -16.90 7.87
C LEU A 614 -17.72 -17.55 9.24
N GLU A 615 -18.61 -17.31 10.20
CA GLU A 615 -18.56 -17.83 11.58
C GLU A 615 -17.28 -17.44 12.35
N ILE A 616 -16.63 -16.33 11.96
CA ILE A 616 -15.41 -15.80 12.61
C ILE A 616 -15.65 -14.50 13.40
N ALA A 617 -16.89 -14.03 13.47
CA ALA A 617 -17.24 -12.81 14.20
C ALA A 617 -16.84 -12.86 15.68
N ASP A 618 -17.03 -14.02 16.34
CA ASP A 618 -16.66 -14.21 17.74
C ASP A 618 -15.15 -14.49 17.95
N GLU A 619 -14.39 -14.61 16.85
CA GLU A 619 -12.93 -14.71 16.83
C GLU A 619 -12.26 -13.42 16.35
N THR A 620 -13.02 -12.33 16.22
CA THR A 620 -12.53 -11.09 15.62
C THR A 620 -12.73 -9.90 16.56
N ILE A 621 -11.65 -9.18 16.82
CA ILE A 621 -11.69 -7.86 17.46
C ILE A 621 -11.91 -6.82 16.37
N ILE A 622 -12.89 -5.94 16.57
CA ILE A 622 -13.16 -4.80 15.71
C ILE A 622 -12.96 -3.54 16.55
N ALA A 623 -11.95 -2.75 16.19
CA ALA A 623 -11.80 -1.37 16.62
C ALA A 623 -12.33 -0.45 15.52
N PHE A 624 -13.16 0.51 15.90
CA PHE A 624 -13.69 1.53 15.02
C PHE A 624 -13.35 2.91 15.59
N THR A 625 -12.86 3.82 14.73
CA THR A 625 -12.60 5.22 15.10
C THR A 625 -12.73 6.14 13.89
N SER A 626 -12.62 7.44 14.13
CA SER A 626 -12.19 8.40 13.11
C SER A 626 -10.72 8.79 13.29
N ASP A 627 -10.08 9.25 12.22
CA ASP A 627 -8.78 9.93 12.31
C ASP A 627 -8.96 11.35 12.85
N HIS A 628 -9.95 12.12 12.40
CA HIS A 628 -10.34 13.41 12.98
C HIS A 628 -11.80 13.75 12.63
N GLY A 629 -12.28 14.94 13.00
CA GLY A 629 -13.61 15.42 12.62
C GLY A 629 -13.59 16.37 11.42
N GLU A 630 -14.68 17.11 11.26
CA GLU A 630 -14.91 18.06 10.17
C GLU A 630 -15.71 19.26 10.72
N GLU A 631 -15.24 20.48 10.46
CA GLU A 631 -16.03 21.68 10.74
C GLU A 631 -17.06 21.87 9.64
N LEU A 632 -18.30 22.03 10.08
CA LEU A 632 -19.49 22.26 9.28
C LEU A 632 -20.06 23.63 9.63
N TYR A 633 -19.19 24.65 9.62
CA TYR A 633 -19.48 26.07 9.82
C TYR A 633 -19.60 26.57 11.27
N GLU A 634 -19.41 25.72 12.29
CA GLU A 634 -19.61 26.09 13.70
C GLU A 634 -18.78 27.30 14.16
N HIS A 635 -17.50 27.36 13.81
CA HIS A 635 -16.60 28.47 14.12
C HIS A 635 -16.19 29.21 12.84
N GLY A 636 -17.13 29.35 11.90
CA GLY A 636 -16.95 30.17 10.70
C GLY A 636 -15.96 29.60 9.67
N PHE A 637 -15.53 28.35 9.81
CA PHE A 637 -14.71 27.65 8.82
C PHE A 637 -15.48 26.47 8.20
N ALA A 638 -14.86 25.83 7.22
CA ALA A 638 -15.30 24.55 6.71
C ALA A 638 -14.08 23.64 6.61
N THR A 639 -14.35 22.35 6.59
CA THR A 639 -13.36 21.28 6.48
C THR A 639 -12.55 21.04 7.76
N HIS A 640 -11.23 20.81 7.69
CA HIS A 640 -10.42 20.40 8.84
C HIS A 640 -8.98 20.93 8.76
N GLY A 641 -8.20 20.69 9.82
CA GLY A 641 -6.81 21.12 9.96
C GLY A 641 -6.61 22.48 10.60
N HIS A 642 -7.57 23.38 10.47
CA HIS A 642 -7.45 24.79 10.88
C HIS A 642 -7.68 25.03 12.38
N GLY A 643 -8.26 24.09 13.12
CA GLY A 643 -8.62 24.27 14.54
C GLY A 643 -8.36 23.04 15.40
N LEU A 644 -8.71 23.15 16.69
CA LEU A 644 -8.63 22.08 17.70
C LEU A 644 -9.93 21.93 18.51
N HIS A 645 -11.04 22.53 18.06
CA HIS A 645 -12.33 22.45 18.72
C HIS A 645 -12.95 21.04 18.58
N GLU A 646 -13.97 20.73 19.40
CA GLU A 646 -14.55 19.38 19.50
C GLU A 646 -14.99 18.83 18.14
N GLU A 647 -15.55 19.64 17.23
CA GLU A 647 -15.96 19.18 15.91
C GLU A 647 -14.82 18.68 15.01
N LEU A 648 -13.56 19.05 15.34
CA LEU A 648 -12.37 18.59 14.63
C LEU A 648 -11.60 17.48 15.34
N VAL A 649 -11.72 17.36 16.67
CA VAL A 649 -10.90 16.41 17.43
C VAL A 649 -11.69 15.42 18.28
N HIS A 650 -12.98 15.62 18.56
CA HIS A 650 -13.82 14.64 19.26
C HIS A 650 -14.35 13.60 18.27
N VAL A 651 -13.72 12.42 18.31
CA VAL A 651 -13.94 11.33 17.36
C VAL A 651 -14.67 10.17 18.03
N PRO A 652 -15.43 9.37 17.26
CA PRO A 652 -15.99 8.14 17.81
C PRO A 652 -14.87 7.13 18.10
N LEU A 653 -15.04 6.32 19.14
CA LEU A 653 -14.20 5.14 19.38
C LEU A 653 -15.03 3.99 19.97
N ILE A 654 -15.08 2.87 19.25
CA ILE A 654 -15.79 1.65 19.64
C ILE A 654 -14.81 0.47 19.57
N LEU A 655 -14.81 -0.37 20.60
CA LEU A 655 -14.01 -1.60 20.64
C LEU A 655 -14.91 -2.80 20.96
N ALA A 656 -15.01 -3.76 20.04
CA ALA A 656 -15.87 -4.93 20.18
C ALA A 656 -15.12 -6.22 19.80
N GLY A 657 -15.55 -7.36 20.34
CA GLY A 657 -14.95 -8.67 20.04
C GLY A 657 -14.73 -9.56 21.27
N PRO A 658 -14.03 -10.70 21.11
CA PRO A 658 -13.81 -11.65 22.19
C PRO A 658 -13.01 -11.03 23.35
N ARG A 659 -13.27 -11.53 24.56
CA ARG A 659 -12.62 -11.09 25.82
C ARG A 659 -12.91 -9.65 26.25
N LEU A 660 -13.79 -8.94 25.54
CA LEU A 660 -14.31 -7.63 25.92
C LEU A 660 -15.68 -7.77 26.56
N ARG A 661 -16.00 -6.87 27.51
CA ARG A 661 -17.32 -6.85 28.15
C ARG A 661 -18.27 -6.00 27.29
N PRO A 662 -19.36 -6.56 26.74
CA PRO A 662 -20.28 -5.82 25.89
C PRO A 662 -21.12 -4.81 26.68
N GLY A 663 -21.61 -3.77 26.01
CA GLY A 663 -22.56 -2.78 26.53
C GLY A 663 -21.95 -1.76 27.50
N GLN A 664 -20.62 -1.64 27.57
CA GLN A 664 -19.97 -0.65 28.42
C GLN A 664 -19.87 0.71 27.73
N ARG A 665 -20.06 1.79 28.48
CA ARG A 665 -19.84 3.16 28.03
C ARG A 665 -18.88 3.86 28.98
N ILE A 666 -17.81 4.43 28.43
CA ILE A 666 -16.67 4.96 29.19
C ILE A 666 -16.56 6.46 28.94
N ALA A 667 -16.78 7.25 30.00
CA ALA A 667 -16.71 8.70 29.96
C ALA A 667 -15.30 9.26 30.22
N ALA A 668 -14.35 8.42 30.66
CA ALA A 668 -12.97 8.84 30.86
C ALA A 668 -12.34 9.22 29.49
N PRO A 669 -11.62 10.35 29.41
CA PRO A 669 -11.07 10.80 28.14
C PRO A 669 -9.95 9.88 27.66
N VAL A 670 -10.00 9.49 26.39
CA VAL A 670 -9.00 8.67 25.71
C VAL A 670 -8.64 9.31 24.37
N ALA A 671 -7.61 8.79 23.69
CA ALA A 671 -7.23 9.23 22.36
C ALA A 671 -7.12 8.04 21.41
N ASN A 672 -7.36 8.26 20.12
CA ASN A 672 -7.31 7.23 19.08
C ASN A 672 -5.94 6.51 19.01
N ARG A 673 -4.84 7.20 19.35
CA ARG A 673 -3.50 6.62 19.54
C ARG A 673 -3.43 5.46 20.54
N HIS A 674 -4.34 5.38 21.52
CA HIS A 674 -4.36 4.27 22.48
C HIS A 674 -4.80 2.94 21.85
N LEU A 675 -5.31 2.96 20.61
CA LEU A 675 -5.68 1.75 19.87
C LEU A 675 -4.47 0.87 19.55
N ALA A 676 -3.36 1.41 19.04
CA ALA A 676 -2.19 0.61 18.69
C ALA A 676 -1.68 -0.30 19.84
N PRO A 677 -1.33 0.23 21.04
CA PRO A 677 -0.89 -0.61 22.15
C PRO A 677 -1.99 -1.56 22.65
N THR A 678 -3.26 -1.13 22.63
CA THR A 678 -4.39 -1.99 23.03
C THR A 678 -4.57 -3.19 22.09
N LEU A 679 -4.58 -2.94 20.79
CA LEU A 679 -4.76 -3.97 19.76
C LEU A 679 -3.58 -4.94 19.75
N ALA A 680 -2.35 -4.43 19.89
CA ALA A 680 -1.17 -5.28 20.07
C ALA A 680 -1.31 -6.18 21.30
N LYS A 681 -1.67 -5.63 22.46
CA LYS A 681 -1.87 -6.40 23.70
C LYS A 681 -2.98 -7.45 23.56
N LEU A 682 -4.14 -7.07 23.04
CA LEU A 682 -5.25 -7.98 22.78
C LEU A 682 -4.84 -9.10 21.83
N ALA A 683 -3.94 -8.81 20.90
CA ALA A 683 -3.41 -9.79 19.98
C ALA A 683 -2.25 -10.64 20.52
N GLY A 684 -1.77 -10.38 21.74
CA GLY A 684 -0.63 -11.06 22.34
C GLY A 684 0.74 -10.56 21.83
N ALA A 685 0.79 -9.40 21.18
CA ALA A 685 2.01 -8.77 20.70
C ALA A 685 2.59 -7.81 21.74
N ALA A 686 3.92 -7.73 21.78
CA ALA A 686 4.62 -6.63 22.44
C ALA A 686 4.50 -5.36 21.60
N PHE A 687 4.40 -4.21 22.26
CA PHE A 687 4.33 -2.90 21.60
C PHE A 687 5.21 -1.91 22.35
N GLU A 688 6.25 -1.43 21.69
CA GLU A 688 7.27 -0.57 22.30
C GLU A 688 7.18 0.86 21.74
N GLY A 689 7.59 1.84 22.55
CA GLY A 689 7.78 3.22 22.11
C GLY A 689 6.56 4.14 22.21
N ALA A 690 5.36 3.65 22.55
CA ALA A 690 4.24 4.52 22.89
C ALA A 690 4.51 5.23 24.24
N SER A 691 4.43 6.55 24.28
CA SER A 691 4.40 7.33 25.52
C SER A 691 3.10 7.08 26.28
N ASP A 692 3.09 7.08 27.61
CA ASP A 692 1.86 7.03 28.43
C ASP A 692 0.73 6.12 27.86
N PRO A 693 1.00 4.83 27.53
CA PRO A 693 0.03 3.99 26.85
C PRO A 693 -1.15 3.68 27.78
N LEU A 694 -2.36 3.67 27.23
CA LEU A 694 -3.57 3.22 27.92
C LEU A 694 -4.13 1.97 27.24
N ASP A 695 -4.60 1.03 28.06
CA ASP A 695 -5.23 -0.20 27.59
C ASP A 695 -6.76 -0.03 27.55
N LEU A 696 -7.30 0.16 26.35
CA LEU A 696 -8.74 0.30 26.09
C LEU A 696 -9.52 -1.02 26.25
N SER A 697 -8.86 -2.14 26.55
CA SER A 697 -9.56 -3.38 26.90
C SER A 697 -9.90 -3.50 28.39
N GLN A 698 -9.28 -2.68 29.24
CA GLN A 698 -9.46 -2.67 30.70
C GLN A 698 -10.03 -1.34 31.19
N PRO A 699 -11.26 -0.98 30.80
CA PRO A 699 -11.81 0.35 31.08
C PRO A 699 -12.00 0.66 32.57
N SER A 700 -12.09 -0.36 33.44
CA SER A 700 -12.14 -0.16 34.89
C SER A 700 -10.86 0.42 35.46
N GLU A 701 -9.75 0.31 34.75
CA GLU A 701 -8.46 0.87 35.15
C GLU A 701 -8.31 2.33 34.69
N ILE A 702 -8.98 2.71 33.60
CA ILE A 702 -8.88 4.05 32.99
C ILE A 702 -9.58 5.08 33.90
N THR A 703 -8.78 5.87 34.60
CA THR A 703 -9.25 7.00 35.41
C THR A 703 -8.76 8.33 34.85
N GLN A 704 -9.48 9.41 35.13
CA GLN A 704 -9.08 10.76 34.72
C GLN A 704 -7.67 11.15 35.18
N GLY A 705 -7.20 10.62 36.32
CA GLY A 705 -5.85 10.89 36.83
C GLY A 705 -4.75 10.17 36.05
N GLN A 706 -5.07 9.03 35.43
CA GLN A 706 -4.09 8.24 34.66
C GLN A 706 -3.84 8.77 33.26
N THR A 707 -4.76 9.54 32.68
CA THR A 707 -4.61 10.02 31.29
C THR A 707 -3.68 11.22 31.17
N GLY A 708 -3.31 11.88 32.28
CA GLY A 708 -2.44 13.06 32.29
C GLY A 708 -2.97 14.27 31.51
N GLY A 709 -4.18 14.18 30.95
CA GLY A 709 -4.73 15.11 29.97
C GLY A 709 -4.42 14.71 28.52
N ILE A 710 -5.37 14.99 27.62
CA ILE A 710 -5.28 14.67 26.20
C ILE A 710 -4.56 15.80 25.46
N LEU A 711 -3.57 15.45 24.64
CA LEU A 711 -2.84 16.37 23.79
C LEU A 711 -3.34 16.29 22.36
N THR A 712 -3.54 17.45 21.75
CA THR A 712 -3.89 17.58 20.34
C THR A 712 -2.98 18.62 19.67
N SER A 713 -2.78 18.54 18.36
CA SER A 713 -1.99 19.56 17.65
C SER A 713 -2.31 19.65 16.17
N THR A 714 -2.06 20.82 15.58
CA THR A 714 -2.08 21.02 14.13
C THR A 714 -1.08 22.11 13.74
N ASN A 715 -0.61 22.06 12.50
CA ASN A 715 0.26 23.07 11.89
C ASN A 715 -0.41 23.83 10.76
N ALA A 716 -1.55 23.33 10.29
CA ALA A 716 -2.41 24.00 9.34
C ALA A 716 -3.40 24.94 10.05
N GLY A 717 -3.13 25.29 11.32
CA GLY A 717 -4.05 26.05 12.14
C GLY A 717 -4.30 27.47 11.64
N TRP A 718 -5.47 28.00 11.97
CA TRP A 718 -5.83 29.39 11.77
C TRP A 718 -5.89 30.10 13.12
N TRP A 719 -5.19 31.23 13.24
CA TRP A 719 -5.19 32.01 14.49
C TRP A 719 -5.08 33.50 14.21
N LYS A 720 -6.06 34.29 14.65
CA LYS A 720 -6.09 35.76 14.53
C LYS A 720 -5.72 36.24 13.10
N GLY A 721 -6.37 35.68 12.08
CA GLY A 721 -6.15 36.05 10.68
C GLY A 721 -4.88 35.47 10.04
N ARG A 722 -4.17 34.55 10.71
CA ARG A 722 -2.96 33.91 10.18
C ARG A 722 -3.21 32.42 9.95
N TYR A 723 -3.14 32.00 8.69
CA TYR A 723 -3.13 30.60 8.29
C TYR A 723 -1.74 29.95 8.51
N ARG A 724 -1.69 28.61 8.57
CA ARG A 724 -0.47 27.83 8.88
C ARG A 724 0.17 28.20 10.22
N THR A 725 -0.67 28.50 11.19
CA THR A 725 -0.27 28.72 12.58
C THR A 725 -0.24 27.38 13.30
N ARG A 726 0.85 27.10 14.02
CA ARG A 726 0.88 25.95 14.93
C ARG A 726 -0.11 26.17 16.08
N LEU A 727 -0.97 25.19 16.30
CA LEU A 727 -1.83 25.11 17.47
C LEU A 727 -1.50 23.86 18.28
N LEU A 728 -1.40 24.03 19.59
CA LEU A 728 -1.19 22.96 20.56
C LEU A 728 -2.38 22.97 21.53
N GLY A 729 -2.94 21.79 21.78
CA GLY A 729 -4.10 21.60 22.63
C GLY A 729 -3.78 20.77 23.87
N LEU A 730 -4.34 21.15 25.01
CA LEU A 730 -4.36 20.33 26.22
C LEU A 730 -5.77 20.31 26.81
N ARG A 731 -6.37 19.11 26.85
CA ARG A 731 -7.61 18.85 27.57
C ARG A 731 -7.33 18.24 28.92
N LYS A 732 -7.84 18.83 30.00
CA LYS A 732 -7.73 18.30 31.36
C LYS A 732 -9.04 18.50 32.12
N GLY A 733 -9.71 17.38 32.42
CA GLY A 733 -11.06 17.43 32.99
C GLY A 733 -12.06 17.99 31.97
N THR A 734 -12.73 19.09 32.32
CA THR A 734 -13.66 19.82 31.44
C THR A 734 -12.98 20.98 30.71
N LEU A 735 -11.75 21.32 31.09
CA LEU A 735 -11.02 22.42 30.50
C LEU A 735 -10.32 21.99 29.21
N SER A 736 -10.43 22.82 28.18
CA SER A 736 -9.67 22.70 26.93
C SER A 736 -8.88 23.98 26.68
N LEU A 737 -7.56 23.87 26.66
CA LEU A 737 -6.65 24.97 26.33
C LEU A 737 -6.20 24.83 24.87
N HIS A 738 -6.39 25.88 24.08
CA HIS A 738 -5.78 26.01 22.74
C HIS A 738 -4.67 27.07 22.82
N TYR A 739 -3.46 26.70 22.42
CA TYR A 739 -2.27 27.55 22.53
C TYR A 739 -1.59 27.72 21.16
N ALA A 740 -1.39 28.97 20.76
CA ALA A 740 -0.65 29.38 19.57
C ALA A 740 0.68 30.06 19.99
N PRO A 741 1.82 29.33 19.99
CA PRO A 741 3.11 29.93 20.34
C PRO A 741 3.54 31.00 19.31
N GLU A 742 4.11 32.12 19.77
CA GLU A 742 4.58 33.21 18.89
C GLU A 742 6.00 32.93 18.35
N GLY A 743 6.24 33.25 17.07
CA GLY A 743 7.58 33.38 16.49
C GLY A 743 8.37 32.11 16.16
N ALA A 744 7.84 30.90 16.33
CA ALA A 744 8.65 29.68 16.18
C ALA A 744 8.36 28.85 14.90
N PRO A 745 9.37 28.60 14.05
CA PRO A 745 9.39 27.43 13.16
C PRO A 745 9.21 26.11 13.94
N TRP A 746 8.95 24.99 13.26
CA TRP A 746 8.85 23.68 13.91
C TRP A 746 10.15 23.25 14.58
N GLY A 747 10.06 22.72 15.80
CA GLY A 747 11.22 22.21 16.55
C GLY A 747 11.88 23.19 17.52
N THR A 748 11.47 24.46 17.54
CA THR A 748 11.86 25.41 18.61
C THR A 748 10.63 25.76 19.44
N VAL A 749 10.72 25.54 20.75
CA VAL A 749 9.95 26.33 21.72
C VAL A 749 11.01 27.19 22.36
N GLU A 750 11.28 28.38 21.83
CA GLU A 750 11.93 29.35 22.68
C GLU A 750 10.92 29.68 23.79
N PRO A 751 11.26 29.51 25.07
CA PRO A 751 10.40 29.92 26.16
C PRO A 751 10.34 31.44 26.18
N SER A 752 9.49 32.00 25.32
CA SER A 752 9.14 33.42 25.33
C SER A 752 7.68 33.54 25.75
N ALA A 753 7.39 34.50 26.62
CA ALA A 753 6.07 34.79 27.17
C ALA A 753 5.11 35.43 26.14
N LEU A 754 5.27 35.11 24.85
CA LEU A 754 4.78 35.89 23.72
C LEU A 754 3.69 35.16 22.90
N GLY A 755 3.45 33.87 23.13
CA GLY A 755 2.33 33.13 22.53
C GLY A 755 0.97 33.55 23.07
N ASP A 756 -0.10 33.19 22.34
CA ASP A 756 -1.49 33.53 22.65
C ASP A 756 -2.32 32.26 22.88
N TRP A 757 -3.37 32.33 23.70
CA TRP A 757 -4.16 31.15 24.04
C TRP A 757 -5.63 31.48 24.29
N LYS A 758 -6.46 30.45 24.13
CA LYS A 758 -7.87 30.44 24.53
C LYS A 758 -8.13 29.28 25.49
N LEU A 759 -9.01 29.50 26.46
CA LEU A 759 -9.41 28.48 27.43
C LEU A 759 -10.93 28.32 27.42
N TYR A 760 -11.40 27.09 27.29
CA TYR A 760 -12.82 26.75 27.28
C TYR A 760 -13.17 25.80 28.42
N ASP A 761 -14.39 25.89 28.95
CA ASP A 761 -14.94 24.94 29.94
C ASP A 761 -16.12 24.18 29.34
N LEU A 762 -15.83 22.98 28.84
CA LEU A 762 -16.74 22.16 28.04
C LEU A 762 -17.94 21.61 28.83
N ALA A 763 -17.96 21.76 30.15
CA ALA A 763 -19.15 21.44 30.94
C ALA A 763 -20.20 22.56 30.89
N ARG A 764 -19.80 23.79 30.58
CA ARG A 764 -20.69 24.96 30.50
C ARG A 764 -20.88 25.43 29.08
N ASP A 765 -19.81 25.34 28.30
CA ASP A 765 -19.70 25.79 26.92
C ASP A 765 -19.16 24.64 26.06
N PRO A 766 -20.00 23.64 25.73
CA PRO A 766 -19.59 22.51 24.91
C PRO A 766 -19.25 22.93 23.47
N ASP A 767 -19.80 24.03 22.99
CA ASP A 767 -19.62 24.57 21.65
C ASP A 767 -18.38 25.49 21.53
N GLN A 768 -17.69 25.74 22.65
CA GLN A 768 -16.43 26.49 22.72
C GLN A 768 -16.54 27.92 22.15
N GLU A 769 -17.65 28.61 22.43
CA GLU A 769 -17.89 29.98 21.99
C GLU A 769 -17.28 31.03 22.92
N GLU A 770 -17.11 30.72 24.22
CA GLU A 770 -16.68 31.66 25.25
C GLU A 770 -15.21 31.43 25.66
N ASP A 771 -14.32 32.36 25.29
CA ASP A 771 -12.93 32.33 25.77
C ASP A 771 -12.82 32.83 27.23
N LEU A 772 -12.51 31.90 28.13
CA LEU A 772 -12.30 32.13 29.56
C LEU A 772 -10.87 32.49 29.92
N SER A 773 -9.94 32.57 28.96
CA SER A 773 -8.49 32.79 29.21
C SER A 773 -8.21 34.03 30.07
N ARG A 774 -9.01 35.09 29.91
CA ARG A 774 -8.89 36.34 30.68
C ARG A 774 -9.47 36.26 32.08
N VAL A 775 -10.54 35.49 32.25
CA VAL A 775 -11.29 35.38 33.53
C VAL A 775 -10.65 34.33 34.44
N ARG A 776 -10.10 33.25 33.86
CA ARG A 776 -9.41 32.15 34.55
C ARG A 776 -7.92 32.11 34.17
N SER A 777 -7.26 33.26 34.28
CA SER A 777 -5.88 33.47 33.83
C SER A 777 -4.88 32.50 34.45
N ASP A 778 -4.98 32.26 35.75
CA ASP A 778 -4.01 31.43 36.49
C ASP A 778 -4.12 29.95 36.07
N GLU A 779 -5.34 29.47 35.82
CA GLU A 779 -5.59 28.12 35.33
C GLU A 779 -5.11 27.96 33.88
N ALA A 780 -5.41 28.93 33.02
CA ALA A 780 -4.93 28.96 31.64
C ALA A 780 -3.39 28.94 31.58
N GLU A 781 -2.73 29.77 32.38
CA GLU A 781 -1.27 29.83 32.44
C GLU A 781 -0.66 28.52 32.97
N SER A 782 -1.28 27.91 33.99
CA SER A 782 -0.85 26.61 34.52
C SER A 782 -0.92 25.51 33.46
N LEU A 783 -2.04 25.42 32.74
CA LEU A 783 -2.22 24.44 31.66
C LEU A 783 -1.24 24.69 30.51
N ARG A 784 -0.99 25.96 30.16
CA ARG A 784 -0.03 26.32 29.11
C ARG A 784 1.38 25.86 29.47
N LYS A 785 1.84 26.12 30.70
CA LYS A 785 3.16 25.68 31.19
C LYS A 785 3.28 24.16 31.21
N GLU A 786 2.21 23.45 31.59
CA GLU A 786 2.16 22.00 31.55
C GLU A 786 2.26 21.47 30.12
N LEU A 787 1.50 22.06 29.19
CA LEU A 787 1.53 21.73 27.76
C LEU A 787 2.93 21.95 27.17
N GLU A 788 3.54 23.11 27.36
CA GLU A 788 4.89 23.41 26.86
C GLU A 788 5.93 22.42 27.36
N ARG A 789 5.91 22.11 28.67
CA ARG A 789 6.82 21.12 29.26
C ARG A 789 6.65 19.75 28.60
N ARG A 790 5.41 19.29 28.43
CA ARG A 790 5.13 17.98 27.80
C ARG A 790 5.60 17.98 26.34
N ILE A 791 5.35 19.05 25.58
CA ILE A 791 5.77 19.15 24.18
C ILE A 791 7.30 19.11 24.04
N LEU A 792 8.02 19.79 24.94
CA LEU A 792 9.49 19.71 24.99
C LEU A 792 9.99 18.27 25.27
N GLU A 793 9.37 17.58 26.23
CA GLU A 793 9.70 16.18 26.55
C GLU A 793 9.42 15.22 25.40
N LEU A 794 8.32 15.43 24.67
CA LEU A 794 7.92 14.62 23.52
C LEU A 794 8.88 14.85 22.33
N ASN A 795 9.20 16.11 22.02
CA ASN A 795 10.15 16.44 20.96
C ASN A 795 11.54 15.83 21.20
N ALA A 796 11.98 15.73 22.46
CA ALA A 796 13.26 15.10 22.81
C ALA A 796 13.30 13.59 22.54
N ARG A 797 12.15 12.93 22.39
CA ARG A 797 12.02 11.50 22.06
C ARG A 797 11.92 11.23 20.55
N ARG A 798 11.74 12.28 19.76
CA ARG A 798 11.58 12.18 18.31
C ARG A 798 12.84 11.59 17.68
N PRO A 799 12.74 10.59 16.79
CA PRO A 799 13.88 10.18 15.98
C PRO A 799 14.41 11.38 15.18
N SER A 800 15.73 11.51 15.08
CA SER A 800 16.40 12.53 14.25
C SER A 800 16.27 12.24 12.75
N SER A 801 15.08 11.86 12.28
CA SER A 801 14.80 11.64 10.86
C SER A 801 14.74 12.98 10.14
N PRO A 802 15.28 13.09 8.92
CA PRO A 802 15.06 14.24 8.06
C PRO A 802 13.55 14.45 7.91
N LEU A 803 13.08 15.69 8.09
CA LEU A 803 11.71 16.05 7.74
C LEU A 803 11.59 15.88 6.24
N LEU A 804 10.72 14.98 5.79
CA LEU A 804 10.39 14.87 4.39
C LEU A 804 9.03 15.50 4.16
N GLU A 805 9.03 16.51 3.30
CA GLU A 805 7.81 17.15 2.85
C GLU A 805 6.93 16.17 2.06
N ALA A 806 5.71 16.58 1.75
CA ALA A 806 4.80 15.93 0.84
C ALA A 806 5.51 15.68 -0.50
N GLY A 807 6.43 16.58 -0.87
CA GLY A 807 7.26 16.43 -2.05
C GLY A 807 6.46 16.69 -3.33
N GLU A 808 7.18 16.84 -4.43
CA GLU A 808 6.62 17.41 -5.68
C GLU A 808 5.50 16.54 -6.25
N ALA A 809 5.63 15.20 -6.19
CA ALA A 809 4.63 14.29 -6.73
C ALA A 809 3.32 14.35 -5.92
N THR A 810 3.43 14.43 -4.59
CA THR A 810 2.25 14.53 -3.71
C THR A 810 1.61 15.91 -3.85
N LEU A 811 2.39 16.98 -3.92
CA LEU A 811 1.87 18.34 -4.10
C LEU A 811 1.13 18.50 -5.44
N GLU A 812 1.67 17.98 -6.54
CA GLU A 812 0.99 17.95 -7.84
C GLU A 812 -0.35 17.18 -7.75
N ARG A 813 -0.37 16.06 -7.02
CA ARG A 813 -1.61 15.31 -6.78
C ARG A 813 -2.61 16.14 -6.00
N LEU A 814 -2.18 16.79 -4.92
CA LEU A 814 -3.02 17.64 -4.08
C LEU A 814 -3.56 18.85 -4.86
N LYS A 815 -2.73 19.47 -5.71
CA LYS A 815 -3.16 20.52 -6.64
C LYS A 815 -4.21 20.02 -7.63
N ALA A 816 -3.98 18.87 -8.26
CA ALA A 816 -4.90 18.28 -9.24
C ALA A 816 -6.30 17.96 -8.69
N ILE A 817 -6.42 17.78 -7.38
CA ILE A 817 -7.69 17.51 -6.68
C ILE A 817 -8.16 18.69 -5.83
N GLY A 818 -7.50 19.85 -5.89
CA GLY A 818 -7.91 21.08 -5.24
C GLY A 818 -7.58 21.21 -3.74
N TYR A 819 -6.73 20.35 -3.18
CA TYR A 819 -6.29 20.44 -1.79
C TYR A 819 -5.25 21.54 -1.53
N VAL A 820 -4.50 21.94 -2.56
CA VAL A 820 -3.44 22.96 -2.48
C VAL A 820 -3.59 23.90 -3.68
N GLN A 821 -3.54 25.22 -3.45
CA GLN A 821 -3.57 26.22 -4.53
C GLN A 821 -2.17 26.41 -5.15
N ASP A 822 -2.11 27.04 -6.33
CA ASP A 822 -0.91 27.11 -7.16
C ASP A 822 0.26 27.92 -6.61
#